data_AF-A0A938SPZ8-F1
#
_entry.id   AF-A0A938SPZ8-F1
#
_cell.length_a   1.000
_cell.length_b   1.000
_cell.length_c   1.000
_cell.angle_alpha   90.00
_cell.angle_beta   90.00
_cell.angle_gamma   90.00
#
_symmetry.space_group_name_H-M   'P 1'
#
loop_
_entity.id
_entity.type
_entity.pdbx_description
1 polymer ?
#
loop_
_entity_poly.entity_id
_entity_poly.type
_entity_poly.pdbx_seq_one_letter_code
_entity_poly.pdbx_strand_id
1 'polypeptide(L)'
;MACSVQGTSGEPSPGGQPRTPETATLTAAEAERALERDWLFQAMGEPLLHRTALELEWARHLAGRLTAQHAGLDLSSELRALDACAQKLTSLDGSDARTAALPASDTIPHWIWYPEGDATQNAPAAARFFRRRFELPRGIGSATLRVAADDACEVFLNGTRVASHDTWQRAAVLPVGPLLHAGENVLAVRAENRPAPSSNPAGLIARLTVTLADGSQCVVASDGSWRAAQEFQPQWEQAAFDDASWRGAAVSAPFGAGPWGKIAGLETDAMDDPVAAYAHEAPAVRDLYLAVRQVKRSILFKNPVLDFTRVLFIDQPLPQGPINPEHEAIHRMGITAVPGGRLLLLDGLHPGGQIRALAPDRPGSFWRPDLSFDGQRVLFCFKPYDEPSFHLYEMNVDGSGLRQLTDSDYDDVDPLYLPDGHILFTTTRGNSYVRCGPFIYSYILARCDADGGNVYLISYNGEPDFVPALLDDGRVIYSRWEYTDKPLWRLQKLWTTNQDGTGTAHFWGNQSVWPDHLSEPRPIPGSQRVMFSGVGHHDWWSGSIGIIDPVRGRDYPHGLTKVTMDVRWPEVSTPPEDRPEAADYHAAGRFTGYKTAYPLSDKDFLVSARGLEARFRLYLMDVHGNRDLIYEGAHNIWHAMPVRPRPIPPRHVDRVAWPGTGADRRPVAPGTFFSADVYQGVSDLPRGMVRYLRVIQLDYKTYSTWNKTFRHSGPPVSIVQEEGVKRILSEVPVEADGSVHFTAPAGRTLYFQLLDAQRRCVHTMRSFSGLMPGEQRGCIGCHEQHSAAPPRQGGLALQRPPTELSPPPWGTESISYERFAQPVLDRYCVRCHQGQEPGAALPNLAPRPGHSVFKEPYLTLVGPAGWGNPVSGGQPGYGIAGAIPVESAYDQNDPRALTTLRPLQYLAGNSRLIDLAMSGKHYDVQVDPVSLHRLIAWVDACCPFMGEEELRALGDPEFPGIDSLPIRPRVATAPVIDRP
;
A
#
# COMPACT_ATOMS: atom_id res chain seq x y z
N MET A 1 -17.35 -2.93 9.99
CA MET A 1 -17.56 -1.51 10.39
C MET A 1 -18.42 -0.84 9.33
N ALA A 2 -19.67 -0.51 9.65
CA ALA A 2 -20.49 0.35 8.82
C ALA A 2 -20.08 1.79 9.11
N CYS A 3 -19.42 2.48 8.17
CA CYS A 3 -19.32 3.93 8.23
C CYS A 3 -20.70 4.49 7.92
N SER A 4 -21.53 4.65 8.95
CA SER A 4 -22.64 5.60 8.89
C SER A 4 -22.02 6.98 8.75
N VAL A 5 -22.13 7.56 7.56
CA VAL A 5 -21.97 9.01 7.36
C VAL A 5 -23.19 9.67 8.01
N GLN A 6 -23.21 9.69 9.34
CA GLN A 6 -23.93 10.70 10.08
C GLN A 6 -22.90 11.78 10.34
N GLY A 7 -22.78 12.69 9.38
CA GLY A 7 -22.06 13.93 9.59
C GLY A 7 -22.75 14.70 10.70
N THR A 8 -22.17 14.69 11.90
CA THR A 8 -21.95 15.97 12.54
C THR A 8 -21.02 16.71 11.59
N SER A 9 -21.56 17.71 10.90
CA SER A 9 -20.76 18.76 10.28
C SER A 9 -19.93 19.39 11.39
N GLY A 10 -18.75 18.82 11.66
CA GLY A 10 -17.68 19.56 12.27
C GLY A 10 -17.35 20.63 11.27
N GLU A 11 -17.97 21.79 11.43
CA GLU A 11 -17.51 23.01 10.78
C GLU A 11 -15.99 23.08 11.02
N PRO A 12 -15.18 23.31 9.96
CA PRO A 12 -13.77 23.60 10.15
C PRO A 12 -13.69 24.76 11.15
N SER A 13 -12.80 24.64 12.14
CA SER A 13 -12.64 25.68 13.15
C SER A 13 -12.64 27.07 12.51
N PRO A 14 -13.63 27.94 12.81
CA PRO A 14 -13.72 29.23 12.17
C PRO A 14 -12.60 30.12 12.71
N GLY A 15 -11.70 30.61 11.84
CA GLY A 15 -10.91 31.81 12.17
C GLY A 15 -9.51 32.00 11.56
N GLY A 16 -8.93 31.02 10.87
CA GLY A 16 -7.61 31.20 10.23
C GLY A 16 -7.72 31.25 8.71
N GLN A 17 -7.25 32.32 8.07
CA GLN A 17 -6.94 32.24 6.63
C GLN A 17 -5.91 31.12 6.41
N PRO A 18 -6.03 30.31 5.33
CA PRO A 18 -4.99 29.35 4.95
C PRO A 18 -3.62 30.04 4.88
N ARG A 19 -2.58 29.41 5.43
CA ARG A 19 -1.24 29.99 5.50
C ARG A 19 -0.18 28.97 5.13
N THR A 20 0.85 29.45 4.44
CA THR A 20 2.10 28.72 4.24
C THR A 20 3.05 29.05 5.39
N PRO A 21 3.70 28.05 6.02
CA PRO A 21 4.68 28.32 7.07
C PRO A 21 5.86 29.16 6.56
N GLU A 22 6.41 30.00 7.43
CA GLU A 22 7.59 30.81 7.11
C GLU A 22 8.79 29.90 6.80
N THR A 23 9.53 30.25 5.75
CA THR A 23 10.74 29.56 5.33
C THR A 23 11.94 30.31 5.88
N ALA A 24 12.64 29.72 6.85
CA ALA A 24 13.79 30.34 7.51
C ALA A 24 14.99 29.40 7.55
N THR A 25 16.18 29.94 7.30
CA THR A 25 17.45 29.21 7.47
C THR A 25 17.82 29.21 8.96
N LEU A 26 18.16 28.04 9.50
CA LEU A 26 18.62 27.93 10.88
C LEU A 26 19.95 28.67 11.07
N THR A 27 20.11 29.34 12.21
CA THR A 27 21.41 29.82 12.66
C THR A 27 22.35 28.65 12.95
N ALA A 28 23.67 28.90 12.98
CA ALA A 28 24.66 27.85 13.28
C ALA A 28 24.36 27.13 14.60
N ALA A 29 24.02 27.89 15.65
CA ALA A 29 23.69 27.33 16.97
C ALA A 29 22.39 26.51 16.97
N GLU A 30 21.39 26.88 16.16
CA GLU A 30 20.16 26.09 16.00
C GLU A 30 20.43 24.79 15.23
N ALA A 31 21.25 24.86 14.18
CA ALA A 31 21.64 23.70 13.40
C ALA A 31 22.47 22.69 14.23
N GLU A 32 23.40 23.18 15.06
CA GLU A 32 24.16 22.34 16.00
C GLU A 32 23.22 21.65 17.01
N ARG A 33 22.27 22.38 17.61
CA ARG A 33 21.26 21.79 18.51
C ARG A 33 20.40 20.73 17.81
N ALA A 34 20.02 20.95 16.55
CA ALA A 34 19.26 19.98 15.77
C ALA A 34 20.06 18.68 15.55
N LEU A 35 21.36 18.79 15.23
CA LEU A 35 22.25 17.63 15.11
C LEU A 35 22.46 16.91 16.44
N GLU A 36 22.73 17.63 17.53
CA GLU A 36 22.90 17.03 18.86
C GLU A 36 21.66 16.25 19.29
N ARG A 37 20.47 16.85 19.13
CA ARG A 37 19.20 16.19 19.43
C ARG A 37 19.01 14.92 18.58
N ASP A 38 19.32 14.97 17.28
CA ASP A 38 19.22 13.80 16.41
C ASP A 38 20.22 12.70 16.77
N TRP A 39 21.47 13.04 17.07
CA TRP A 39 22.47 12.07 17.48
C TRP A 39 22.14 11.42 18.82
N LEU A 40 21.62 12.17 19.79
CA LEU A 40 21.13 11.61 21.04
C LEU A 40 19.89 10.72 20.80
N PHE A 41 19.02 11.08 19.87
CA PHE A 41 17.90 10.21 19.45
C PHE A 41 18.42 8.88 18.89
N GLN A 42 19.49 8.93 18.09
CA GLN A 42 20.13 7.73 17.53
C GLN A 42 20.84 6.85 18.57
N ALA A 43 21.08 7.35 19.79
CA ALA A 43 21.63 6.56 20.89
C ALA A 43 20.57 5.65 21.56
N MET A 44 19.29 5.81 21.22
CA MET A 44 18.20 4.89 21.58
C MET A 44 18.05 4.64 23.09
N GLY A 45 18.41 5.59 23.94
CA GLY A 45 18.35 5.43 25.40
C GLY A 45 19.30 4.35 25.94
N GLU A 46 20.33 3.97 25.17
CA GLU A 46 21.43 3.11 25.60
C GLU A 46 22.51 3.96 26.31
N PRO A 47 23.30 3.37 27.24
CA PRO A 47 24.41 4.08 27.87
C PRO A 47 25.38 4.65 26.84
N LEU A 48 25.73 5.93 26.95
CA LEU A 48 26.49 6.63 25.92
C LEU A 48 27.90 6.07 25.71
N LEU A 49 28.57 5.54 26.76
CA LEU A 49 29.87 4.88 26.59
C LEU A 49 29.78 3.61 25.73
N HIS A 50 28.75 2.79 25.97
CA HIS A 50 28.50 1.60 25.15
C HIS A 50 28.20 1.99 23.70
N ARG A 51 27.31 2.97 23.51
CA ARG A 51 26.96 3.47 22.18
C ARG A 51 28.16 4.07 21.45
N THR A 52 29.03 4.79 22.16
CA THR A 52 30.27 5.37 21.62
C THR A 52 31.19 4.29 21.05
N ALA A 53 31.32 3.14 21.73
CA ALA A 53 32.13 2.02 21.26
C ALA A 53 31.63 1.48 19.91
N LEU A 54 30.31 1.28 19.78
CA LEU A 54 29.67 0.83 18.54
C LEU A 54 29.83 1.86 17.41
N GLU A 55 29.62 3.14 17.71
CA GLU A 55 29.76 4.22 16.71
C GLU A 55 31.20 4.37 16.21
N LEU A 56 32.20 4.12 17.06
CA LEU A 56 33.61 4.07 16.64
C LEU A 56 33.87 2.92 15.65
N GLU A 57 33.33 1.73 15.93
CA GLU A 57 33.44 0.57 15.03
C GLU A 57 32.77 0.86 13.68
N TRP A 58 31.53 1.33 13.70
CA TRP A 58 30.78 1.64 12.48
C TRP A 58 31.41 2.78 11.68
N ALA A 59 31.97 3.81 12.34
CA ALA A 59 32.69 4.88 11.66
C ALA A 59 33.97 4.37 10.97
N ARG A 60 34.70 3.43 11.59
CA ARG A 60 35.87 2.79 10.96
C ARG A 60 35.46 1.90 9.80
N HIS A 61 34.38 1.13 9.95
CA HIS A 61 33.85 0.31 8.87
C HIS A 61 33.43 1.16 7.67
N LEU A 62 32.72 2.28 7.92
CA LEU A 62 32.37 3.27 6.90
C LEU A 62 33.61 3.83 6.20
N ALA A 63 34.63 4.26 6.96
CA ALA A 63 35.87 4.77 6.37
C ALA A 63 36.60 3.73 5.52
N GLY A 64 36.67 2.48 5.99
CA GLY A 64 37.26 1.36 5.25
C GLY A 64 36.50 1.08 3.95
N ARG A 65 35.17 1.07 3.99
CA ARG A 65 34.31 0.92 2.81
C ARG A 65 34.56 2.02 1.78
N LEU A 66 34.50 3.29 2.21
CA LEU A 66 34.64 4.42 1.29
C LEU A 66 36.05 4.49 0.66
N THR A 67 37.10 4.21 1.43
CA THR A 67 38.48 4.17 0.90
C THR A 67 38.72 3.00 -0.05
N ALA A 68 38.04 1.87 0.16
CA ALA A 68 38.06 0.74 -0.78
C ALA A 68 37.28 1.03 -2.08
N GLN A 69 36.17 1.77 -2.01
CA GLN A 69 35.33 2.13 -3.15
C GLN A 69 35.92 3.27 -4.00
N HIS A 70 36.64 4.19 -3.36
CA HIS A 70 37.12 5.42 -4.00
C HIS A 70 38.64 5.58 -3.85
N ALA A 71 39.37 5.15 -4.88
CA ALA A 71 40.81 5.34 -4.96
C ALA A 71 41.17 6.84 -4.85
N GLY A 72 41.95 7.20 -3.83
CA GLY A 72 42.40 8.57 -3.60
C GLY A 72 41.62 9.37 -2.55
N LEU A 73 40.56 8.80 -1.94
CA LEU A 73 39.89 9.41 -0.80
C LEU A 73 40.79 9.39 0.44
N ASP A 74 41.23 10.57 0.91
CA ASP A 74 42.02 10.71 2.14
C ASP A 74 41.13 10.95 3.37
N LEU A 75 41.08 9.94 4.25
CA LEU A 75 40.41 9.99 5.55
C LEU A 75 41.40 9.95 6.73
N SER A 76 42.68 10.23 6.50
CA SER A 76 43.72 10.09 7.53
C SER A 76 43.51 11.02 8.73
N SER A 77 42.94 12.21 8.52
CA SER A 77 42.56 13.12 9.62
C SER A 77 41.41 12.54 10.46
N GLU A 78 40.38 12.02 9.81
CA GLU A 78 39.22 11.46 10.51
C GLU A 78 39.61 10.18 11.27
N LEU A 79 40.43 9.32 10.67
CA LEU A 79 40.94 8.11 11.32
C LEU A 79 41.76 8.45 12.58
N ARG A 80 42.64 9.46 12.52
CA ARG A 80 43.37 9.95 13.72
C ARG A 80 42.42 10.51 14.78
N ALA A 81 41.34 11.19 14.38
CA ALA A 81 40.34 11.68 15.32
C ALA A 81 39.57 10.53 15.99
N LEU A 82 39.22 9.47 15.23
CA LEU A 82 38.64 8.25 15.80
C LEU A 82 39.59 7.54 16.76
N ASP A 83 40.90 7.52 16.49
CA ASP A 83 41.91 6.97 17.41
C ASP A 83 41.97 7.77 18.73
N ALA A 84 41.92 9.10 18.64
CA ALA A 84 41.87 9.95 19.83
C ALA A 84 40.59 9.75 20.64
N CYS A 85 39.43 9.60 19.98
CA CYS A 85 38.18 9.26 20.64
C CYS A 85 38.23 7.87 21.29
N ALA A 86 38.83 6.87 20.64
CA ALA A 86 38.99 5.53 21.21
C ALA A 86 39.87 5.55 22.48
N GLN A 87 40.96 6.33 22.49
CA GLN A 87 41.79 6.52 23.69
C GLN A 87 41.01 7.16 24.84
N LYS A 88 40.20 8.20 24.54
CA LYS A 88 39.31 8.83 25.52
C LYS A 88 38.27 7.86 26.06
N LEU A 89 37.66 7.03 25.22
CA LEU A 89 36.71 6.00 25.64
C LEU A 89 37.34 5.07 26.67
N THR A 90 38.54 4.52 26.40
CA THR A 90 39.26 3.66 27.35
C THR A 90 39.55 4.37 28.68
N SER A 91 39.87 5.67 28.65
CA SER A 91 40.12 6.44 29.88
C SER A 91 38.87 6.65 30.74
N LEU A 92 37.70 6.79 30.11
CA LEU A 92 36.42 6.98 30.81
C LEU A 92 35.86 5.64 31.31
N ASP A 93 36.03 4.56 30.55
CA ASP A 93 35.56 3.20 30.89
C ASP A 93 36.38 2.54 32.02
N GLY A 94 37.65 2.96 32.18
CA GLY A 94 38.54 2.52 33.26
C GLY A 94 38.39 3.27 34.59
N SER A 95 37.51 4.26 34.66
CA SER A 95 37.13 4.94 35.91
C SER A 95 35.89 4.25 36.51
N ASP A 96 35.71 4.27 37.84
CA ASP A 96 34.56 3.71 38.59
C ASP A 96 33.20 4.38 38.24
N ALA A 97 32.96 4.73 36.99
CA ALA A 97 31.72 5.26 36.44
C ALA A 97 30.69 4.15 36.15
N ARG A 98 30.67 3.07 36.95
CA ARG A 98 29.61 2.06 36.88
C ARG A 98 28.49 2.40 37.86
N THR A 99 27.28 2.44 37.29
CA THR A 99 25.96 2.28 37.92
C THR A 99 25.43 3.44 38.76
N ALA A 100 24.87 4.45 38.09
CA ALA A 100 23.56 4.97 38.53
C ALA A 100 22.49 4.04 37.94
N ALA A 101 22.04 3.06 38.72
CA ALA A 101 20.81 2.37 38.42
C ALA A 101 19.68 3.41 38.36
N LEU A 102 18.81 3.32 37.34
CA LEU A 102 17.57 4.08 37.30
C LEU A 102 16.87 3.92 38.66
N PRO A 103 16.42 5.00 39.31
CA PRO A 103 15.65 4.87 40.54
C PRO A 103 14.41 4.02 40.26
N ALA A 104 14.22 2.95 41.04
CA ALA A 104 12.95 2.26 41.12
C ALA A 104 11.91 3.28 41.60
N SER A 105 11.16 3.83 40.66
CA SER A 105 10.06 4.75 40.90
C SER A 105 8.77 4.01 40.57
N ASP A 106 7.75 4.15 41.44
CA ASP A 106 6.35 3.68 41.28
C ASP A 106 5.64 4.25 40.02
N THR A 107 6.38 4.69 39.00
CA THR A 107 5.89 5.34 37.77
C THR A 107 6.25 4.58 36.49
N ILE A 108 7.06 3.52 36.58
CA ILE A 108 7.43 2.66 35.44
C ILE A 108 6.34 1.59 35.26
N PRO A 109 5.68 1.53 34.09
CA PRO A 109 4.67 0.51 33.83
C PRO A 109 5.31 -0.87 33.64
N HIS A 110 4.57 -1.89 34.03
CA HIS A 110 4.93 -3.29 33.91
C HIS A 110 3.96 -4.00 32.96
N TRP A 111 4.48 -4.94 32.19
CA TRP A 111 3.66 -5.95 31.53
C TRP A 111 2.96 -6.77 32.60
N ILE A 112 1.64 -6.75 32.59
CA ILE A 112 0.78 -7.50 33.49
C ILE A 112 -0.09 -8.48 32.70
N TRP A 113 -0.40 -9.62 33.32
CA TRP A 113 -1.35 -10.58 32.75
C TRP A 113 -2.26 -11.17 33.83
N TYR A 114 -3.26 -11.95 33.42
CA TYR A 114 -4.01 -12.78 34.37
C TYR A 114 -3.07 -13.85 34.95
N PRO A 115 -3.13 -14.17 36.25
CA PRO A 115 -2.25 -15.17 36.86
C PRO A 115 -2.55 -16.60 36.36
N GLU A 116 -2.07 -16.92 35.17
CA GLU A 116 -2.12 -18.24 34.51
C GLU A 116 -0.79 -18.52 33.79
N GLY A 117 -0.04 -19.52 34.27
CA GLY A 117 1.24 -19.91 33.65
C GLY A 117 2.30 -18.79 33.63
N ASP A 118 3.28 -18.93 32.73
CA ASP A 118 4.30 -17.91 32.46
C ASP A 118 3.93 -17.17 31.17
N ALA A 119 3.31 -16.00 31.33
CA ALA A 119 2.83 -15.17 30.24
C ALA A 119 3.96 -14.61 29.36
N THR A 120 5.23 -14.67 29.79
CA THR A 120 6.37 -14.29 28.94
C THR A 120 6.77 -15.36 27.92
N GLN A 121 6.25 -16.58 28.07
CA GLN A 121 6.53 -17.70 27.18
C GLN A 121 5.27 -18.13 26.42
N ASN A 122 4.24 -18.56 27.15
CA ASN A 122 3.03 -19.12 26.57
C ASN A 122 1.82 -18.87 27.47
N ALA A 123 0.86 -18.12 26.96
CA ALA A 123 -0.47 -17.97 27.54
C ALA A 123 -1.55 -18.49 26.58
N PRO A 124 -2.73 -18.91 27.08
CA PRO A 124 -3.84 -19.32 26.23
C PRO A 124 -4.28 -18.21 25.27
N ALA A 125 -4.65 -18.60 24.05
CA ALA A 125 -5.23 -17.70 23.06
C ALA A 125 -6.69 -17.34 23.45
N ALA A 126 -6.83 -16.35 24.33
CA ALA A 126 -8.11 -15.87 24.84
C ALA A 126 -8.00 -14.44 25.40
N ALA A 127 -9.15 -13.82 25.62
CA ALA A 127 -9.23 -12.50 26.25
C ALA A 127 -9.17 -12.57 27.77
N ARG A 128 -8.53 -11.57 28.39
CA ARG A 128 -8.46 -11.30 29.83
C ARG A 128 -8.89 -9.87 30.10
N PHE A 129 -9.44 -9.66 31.29
CA PHE A 129 -10.07 -8.40 31.67
C PHE A 129 -9.33 -7.78 32.84
N PHE A 130 -9.01 -6.50 32.75
CA PHE A 130 -8.17 -5.79 33.71
C PHE A 130 -8.86 -4.51 34.18
N ARG A 131 -8.76 -4.19 35.47
CA ARG A 131 -9.34 -2.98 36.08
C ARG A 131 -8.38 -2.32 37.06
N ARG A 132 -8.33 -0.99 37.03
CA ARG A 132 -7.65 -0.16 38.02
C ARG A 132 -8.54 1.00 38.44
N ARG A 133 -8.88 1.03 39.73
CA ARG A 133 -9.48 2.20 40.38
C ARG A 133 -8.37 3.13 40.87
N PHE A 134 -8.55 4.43 40.72
CA PHE A 134 -7.59 5.43 41.19
C PHE A 134 -8.31 6.75 41.50
N GLU A 135 -7.74 7.57 42.38
CA GLU A 135 -8.32 8.87 42.74
C GLU A 135 -7.49 10.01 42.16
N LEU A 136 -8.17 11.07 41.69
CA LEU A 136 -7.54 12.29 41.21
C LEU A 136 -7.95 13.51 42.04
N PRO A 137 -7.03 14.45 42.29
CA PRO A 137 -7.36 15.72 42.92
C PRO A 137 -8.16 16.64 41.98
N ARG A 138 -8.66 17.77 42.51
CA ARG A 138 -9.31 18.80 41.69
C ARG A 138 -8.29 19.53 40.81
N GLY A 139 -8.76 20.08 39.69
CA GLY A 139 -7.93 20.88 38.79
C GLY A 139 -7.14 20.05 37.78
N ILE A 140 -7.80 19.11 37.10
CA ILE A 140 -7.19 18.35 35.99
C ILE A 140 -6.99 19.32 34.81
N GLY A 141 -5.74 19.49 34.36
CA GLY A 141 -5.41 20.30 33.19
C GLY A 141 -5.44 19.46 31.90
N SER A 142 -4.62 18.42 31.84
CA SER A 142 -4.53 17.50 30.70
C SER A 142 -4.26 16.07 31.16
N ALA A 143 -4.60 15.08 30.33
CA ALA A 143 -4.25 13.70 30.61
C ALA A 143 -4.03 12.87 29.34
N THR A 144 -2.99 12.04 29.37
CA THR A 144 -2.57 11.17 28.26
C THR A 144 -2.48 9.72 28.75
N LEU A 145 -3.24 8.83 28.12
CA LEU A 145 -3.17 7.38 28.33
C LEU A 145 -2.32 6.74 27.23
N ARG A 146 -1.30 5.98 27.63
CA ARG A 146 -0.46 5.14 26.77
C ARG A 146 -0.74 3.68 27.09
N VAL A 147 -1.12 2.85 26.11
CA VAL A 147 -1.53 1.46 26.36
C VAL A 147 -1.21 0.54 25.18
N ALA A 148 -0.71 -0.66 25.46
CA ALA A 148 -0.46 -1.72 24.48
C ALA A 148 -0.79 -3.08 25.07
N ALA A 149 -1.15 -4.04 24.23
CA ALA A 149 -1.31 -5.43 24.64
C ALA A 149 -0.78 -6.38 23.57
N ASP A 150 -0.25 -7.52 24.01
CA ASP A 150 0.09 -8.66 23.18
C ASP A 150 -1.08 -9.66 23.26
N ASP A 151 -1.96 -9.75 22.25
CA ASP A 151 -1.86 -9.18 20.89
C ASP A 151 -2.69 -7.89 20.67
N ALA A 152 -3.80 -7.73 21.39
CA ALA A 152 -4.74 -6.64 21.16
C ALA A 152 -5.45 -6.20 22.45
N CYS A 153 -5.98 -4.98 22.49
CA CYS A 153 -6.81 -4.51 23.58
C CYS A 153 -7.96 -3.58 23.19
N GLU A 154 -9.00 -3.59 24.01
CA GLU A 154 -10.07 -2.58 24.04
C GLU A 154 -10.03 -1.87 25.38
N VAL A 155 -10.09 -0.54 25.35
CA VAL A 155 -9.78 0.31 26.52
C VAL A 155 -10.99 1.17 26.85
N PHE A 156 -11.33 1.22 28.13
CA PHE A 156 -12.48 1.94 28.69
C PHE A 156 -12.04 2.80 29.87
N LEU A 157 -12.58 4.02 29.94
CA LEU A 157 -12.37 4.94 31.05
C LEU A 157 -13.74 5.38 31.56
N ASN A 158 -14.02 5.12 32.84
CA ASN A 158 -15.31 5.42 33.48
C ASN A 158 -16.52 4.88 32.68
N GLY A 159 -16.42 3.65 32.15
CA GLY A 159 -17.45 3.01 31.33
C GLY A 159 -17.53 3.48 29.87
N THR A 160 -16.79 4.52 29.48
CA THR A 160 -16.72 5.01 28.09
C THR A 160 -15.58 4.31 27.35
N ARG A 161 -15.87 3.68 26.22
CA ARG A 161 -14.82 3.10 25.37
C ARG A 161 -13.98 4.22 24.74
N VAL A 162 -12.67 4.17 24.93
CA VAL A 162 -11.74 5.21 24.45
C VAL A 162 -10.83 4.74 23.33
N ALA A 163 -10.57 3.43 23.20
CA ALA A 163 -9.76 2.90 22.10
C ALA A 163 -9.98 1.40 21.83
N SER A 164 -9.53 1.00 20.64
CA SER A 164 -9.17 -0.37 20.29
C SER A 164 -7.77 -0.33 19.70
N HIS A 165 -6.90 -1.27 20.06
CA HIS A 165 -5.52 -1.32 19.60
C HIS A 165 -5.10 -2.78 19.40
N ASP A 166 -4.30 -3.10 18.39
CA ASP A 166 -4.08 -4.49 17.93
C ASP A 166 -2.61 -4.86 17.74
N THR A 167 -1.71 -4.15 18.44
CA THR A 167 -0.29 -4.48 18.49
C THR A 167 0.33 -4.13 19.83
N TRP A 168 1.29 -4.95 20.27
CA TRP A 168 2.12 -4.67 21.44
C TRP A 168 3.33 -3.78 21.12
N GLN A 169 3.76 -3.73 19.86
CA GLN A 169 5.04 -3.13 19.44
C GLN A 169 5.07 -1.59 19.57
N ARG A 170 3.89 -0.97 19.60
CA ARG A 170 3.67 0.45 19.85
C ARG A 170 2.47 0.61 20.76
N ALA A 171 2.51 1.51 21.72
CA ALA A 171 1.37 1.89 22.52
C ALA A 171 0.44 2.84 21.74
N ALA A 172 -0.87 2.66 21.91
CA ALA A 172 -1.83 3.70 21.59
C ALA A 172 -1.63 4.88 22.55
N VAL A 173 -1.56 6.11 22.03
CA VAL A 173 -1.41 7.35 22.80
C VAL A 173 -2.69 8.16 22.67
N LEU A 174 -3.39 8.35 23.79
CA LEU A 174 -4.77 8.82 23.81
C LEU A 174 -4.91 10.03 24.73
N PRO A 175 -5.36 11.20 24.24
CA PRO A 175 -5.79 12.29 25.12
C PRO A 175 -7.11 11.90 25.79
N VAL A 176 -7.12 11.78 27.11
CA VAL A 176 -8.28 11.31 27.88
C VAL A 176 -8.76 12.31 28.94
N GLY A 177 -8.16 13.49 28.99
CA GLY A 177 -8.49 14.55 29.97
C GLY A 177 -9.99 14.81 30.18
N PRO A 178 -10.80 14.99 29.11
CA PRO A 178 -12.23 15.28 29.24
C PRO A 178 -13.06 14.18 29.90
N LEU A 179 -12.54 12.95 29.99
CA LEU A 179 -13.24 11.79 30.55
C LEU A 179 -12.89 11.53 32.03
N LEU A 180 -11.93 12.27 32.57
CA LEU A 180 -11.51 12.19 33.96
C LEU A 180 -12.22 13.24 34.80
N HIS A 181 -12.43 12.93 36.08
CA HIS A 181 -12.96 13.87 37.06
C HIS A 181 -12.20 13.78 38.38
N ALA A 182 -12.36 14.80 39.22
CA ALA A 182 -11.86 14.73 40.60
C ALA A 182 -12.58 13.60 41.36
N GLY A 183 -11.86 12.91 42.24
CA GLY A 183 -12.34 11.72 42.96
C GLY A 183 -12.01 10.42 42.23
N GLU A 184 -12.79 9.36 42.50
CA GLU A 184 -12.56 8.01 41.99
C GLU A 184 -12.80 7.91 40.47
N ASN A 185 -11.85 7.33 39.75
CA ASN A 185 -11.94 6.98 38.33
C ASN A 185 -11.59 5.50 38.14
N VAL A 186 -12.06 4.92 37.04
CA VAL A 186 -11.81 3.51 36.69
C VAL A 186 -11.27 3.40 35.27
N LEU A 187 -10.07 2.80 35.14
CA LEU A 187 -9.49 2.36 33.88
C LEU A 187 -9.69 0.86 33.72
N ALA A 188 -10.31 0.45 32.62
CA ALA A 188 -10.68 -0.93 32.34
C ALA A 188 -10.17 -1.34 30.95
N VAL A 189 -9.57 -2.53 30.84
CA VAL A 189 -8.98 -3.02 29.59
C VAL A 189 -9.32 -4.49 29.35
N ARG A 190 -9.87 -4.80 28.18
CA ARG A 190 -9.96 -6.18 27.66
C ARG A 190 -8.74 -6.40 26.80
N ALA A 191 -7.79 -7.24 27.24
CA ALA A 191 -6.62 -7.61 26.45
C ALA A 191 -6.81 -9.03 25.88
N GLU A 192 -6.47 -9.24 24.63
CA GLU A 192 -6.71 -10.48 23.89
C GLU A 192 -5.39 -11.03 23.36
N ASN A 193 -5.05 -12.23 23.80
CA ASN A 193 -3.97 -13.02 23.24
C ASN A 193 -4.54 -13.89 22.10
N ARG A 194 -3.98 -13.81 20.89
CA ARG A 194 -4.46 -14.54 19.72
C ARG A 194 -3.66 -15.85 19.54
N PRO A 195 -4.07 -16.76 18.64
CA PRO A 195 -3.30 -17.97 18.38
C PRO A 195 -1.97 -17.69 17.67
N ALA A 196 -0.85 -18.19 18.22
CA ALA A 196 0.47 -18.18 17.58
C ALA A 196 0.93 -19.60 17.21
N PRO A 197 1.74 -19.77 16.13
CA PRO A 197 2.21 -21.08 15.67
C PRO A 197 3.32 -21.69 16.56
N SER A 198 3.87 -20.95 17.52
CA SER A 198 4.90 -21.40 18.46
C SER A 198 4.74 -20.75 19.83
N SER A 199 5.76 -20.14 20.41
CA SER A 199 5.66 -19.37 21.66
C SER A 199 4.55 -18.31 21.53
N ASN A 200 3.68 -18.22 22.53
CA ASN A 200 2.54 -17.31 22.55
C ASN A 200 2.54 -16.41 23.80
N PRO A 201 3.50 -15.49 23.95
CA PRO A 201 3.51 -14.54 25.07
C PRO A 201 2.23 -13.71 25.11
N ALA A 202 1.84 -13.26 26.31
CA ALA A 202 0.72 -12.35 26.49
C ALA A 202 1.04 -11.31 27.54
N GLY A 203 0.57 -10.09 27.32
CA GLY A 203 0.81 -9.01 28.26
C GLY A 203 -0.04 -7.79 27.96
N LEU A 204 -0.43 -7.07 29.00
CA LEU A 204 -1.01 -5.74 28.94
C LEU A 204 -0.02 -4.77 29.61
N ILE A 205 0.20 -3.61 28.99
CA ILE A 205 0.97 -2.54 29.61
C ILE A 205 0.27 -1.20 29.40
N ALA A 206 0.19 -0.38 30.46
CA ALA A 206 -0.54 0.88 30.45
C ALA A 206 0.12 1.94 31.34
N ARG A 207 0.07 3.20 30.92
CA ARG A 207 0.52 4.37 31.69
C ARG A 207 -0.38 5.56 31.40
N LEU A 208 -1.09 6.04 32.42
CA LEU A 208 -1.86 7.28 32.38
C LEU A 208 -1.07 8.37 33.09
N THR A 209 -0.81 9.49 32.41
CA THR A 209 -0.21 10.69 33.00
C THR A 209 -1.23 11.81 33.02
N VAL A 210 -1.52 12.35 34.20
CA VAL A 210 -2.45 13.45 34.43
C VAL A 210 -1.66 14.66 34.91
N THR A 211 -1.70 15.76 34.18
CA THR A 211 -1.09 17.04 34.58
C THR A 211 -2.18 17.94 35.17
N LEU A 212 -1.97 18.41 36.40
CA LEU A 212 -2.88 19.31 37.10
C LEU A 212 -2.67 20.77 36.66
N ALA A 213 -3.62 21.63 37.01
CA ALA A 213 -3.59 23.05 36.67
C ALA A 213 -2.39 23.81 37.28
N ASP A 214 -1.79 23.28 38.35
CA ASP A 214 -0.57 23.81 38.98
C ASP A 214 0.73 23.25 38.36
N GLY A 215 0.62 22.39 37.34
CA GLY A 215 1.75 21.75 36.65
C GLY A 215 2.26 20.46 37.29
N SER A 216 1.75 20.06 38.45
CA SER A 216 2.12 18.77 39.06
C SER A 216 1.51 17.58 38.31
N GLN A 217 2.13 16.39 38.40
CA GLN A 217 1.70 15.20 37.68
C GLN A 217 1.26 14.06 38.61
N CYS A 218 0.15 13.40 38.25
CA CYS A 218 -0.28 12.13 38.80
C CYS A 218 -0.12 11.03 37.74
N VAL A 219 0.47 9.89 38.11
CA VAL A 219 0.71 8.76 37.20
C VAL A 219 0.01 7.51 37.69
N VAL A 220 -0.71 6.83 36.79
CA VAL A 220 -1.28 5.49 37.03
C VAL A 220 -0.63 4.53 36.03
N ALA A 221 0.19 3.62 36.54
CA ALA A 221 0.92 2.65 35.73
C ALA A 221 0.33 1.24 35.90
N SER A 222 0.52 0.37 34.91
CA SER A 222 0.23 -1.05 35.02
C SER A 222 1.24 -1.72 35.95
N ASP A 223 0.74 -2.42 36.95
CA ASP A 223 1.52 -3.11 37.98
C ASP A 223 0.65 -4.16 38.69
N GLY A 224 1.17 -4.78 39.74
CA GLY A 224 0.44 -5.79 40.51
C GLY A 224 -0.77 -5.27 41.29
N SER A 225 -1.02 -3.94 41.34
CA SER A 225 -2.20 -3.35 41.99
C SER A 225 -3.47 -3.42 41.13
N TRP A 226 -3.34 -3.80 39.85
CA TRP A 226 -4.46 -4.02 38.95
C TRP A 226 -5.22 -5.29 39.31
N ARG A 227 -6.54 -5.27 39.10
CA ARG A 227 -7.42 -6.42 39.23
C ARG A 227 -7.56 -7.11 37.87
N ALA A 228 -7.57 -8.44 37.83
CA ALA A 228 -7.69 -9.23 36.62
C ALA A 228 -8.73 -10.36 36.76
N ALA A 229 -9.48 -10.60 35.68
CA ALA A 229 -10.41 -11.71 35.53
C ALA A 229 -10.16 -12.52 34.25
N GLN A 230 -10.41 -13.83 34.36
CA GLN A 230 -10.20 -14.79 33.27
C GLN A 230 -11.32 -14.75 32.24
N GLU A 231 -12.56 -14.53 32.69
CA GLU A 231 -13.77 -14.61 31.89
C GLU A 231 -14.52 -13.28 31.87
N PHE A 232 -15.30 -13.07 30.81
CA PHE A 232 -16.15 -11.89 30.66
C PHE A 232 -17.23 -11.84 31.75
N GLN A 233 -17.45 -10.67 32.32
CA GLN A 233 -18.57 -10.40 33.22
C GLN A 233 -19.37 -9.20 32.69
N PRO A 234 -20.71 -9.24 32.64
CA PRO A 234 -21.49 -8.12 32.16
C PRO A 234 -21.17 -6.83 32.94
N GLN A 235 -21.05 -5.70 32.24
CA GLN A 235 -20.80 -4.38 32.82
C GLN A 235 -19.47 -4.24 33.57
N TRP A 236 -18.54 -5.16 33.38
CA TRP A 236 -17.22 -5.14 34.02
C TRP A 236 -16.42 -3.87 33.73
N GLU A 237 -16.76 -3.08 32.70
CA GLU A 237 -16.11 -1.82 32.35
C GLU A 237 -16.68 -0.59 33.10
N GLN A 238 -17.84 -0.73 33.74
CA GLN A 238 -18.53 0.36 34.43
C GLN A 238 -17.83 0.72 35.75
N ALA A 239 -17.92 2.00 36.14
CA ALA A 239 -17.35 2.47 37.40
C ALA A 239 -17.99 1.77 38.63
N ALA A 240 -19.31 1.55 38.59
CA ALA A 240 -20.07 0.93 39.67
C ALA A 240 -19.88 -0.59 39.83
N PHE A 241 -19.13 -1.24 38.93
CA PHE A 241 -18.92 -2.68 38.97
C PHE A 241 -18.05 -3.09 40.17
N ASP A 242 -18.51 -4.07 40.95
CA ASP A 242 -17.76 -4.63 42.08
C ASP A 242 -16.76 -5.70 41.61
N ASP A 243 -15.48 -5.31 41.59
CA ASP A 243 -14.33 -6.15 41.24
C ASP A 243 -13.64 -6.77 42.46
N ALA A 244 -14.27 -6.76 43.64
CA ALA A 244 -13.67 -7.33 44.86
C ALA A 244 -13.34 -8.82 44.74
N SER A 245 -14.07 -9.56 43.89
CA SER A 245 -13.82 -10.98 43.60
C SER A 245 -12.70 -11.24 42.59
N TRP A 246 -12.21 -10.22 41.89
CA TRP A 246 -11.14 -10.35 40.89
C TRP A 246 -9.79 -10.50 41.57
N ARG A 247 -8.90 -11.29 40.96
CA ARG A 247 -7.54 -11.52 41.45
C ARG A 247 -6.65 -10.31 41.17
N GLY A 248 -5.53 -10.18 41.87
CA GLY A 248 -4.48 -9.27 41.45
C GLY A 248 -3.85 -9.72 40.13
N ALA A 249 -3.50 -8.78 39.26
CA ALA A 249 -2.78 -9.05 38.02
C ALA A 249 -1.35 -9.53 38.34
N ALA A 250 -0.86 -10.51 37.57
CA ALA A 250 0.51 -10.98 37.68
C ALA A 250 1.45 -10.06 36.89
N VAL A 251 2.51 -9.56 37.52
CA VAL A 251 3.57 -8.82 36.84
C VAL A 251 4.44 -9.81 36.07
N SER A 252 4.45 -9.69 34.74
CA SER A 252 5.18 -10.56 33.83
C SER A 252 6.60 -10.06 33.56
N ALA A 253 6.75 -8.76 33.28
CA ALA A 253 8.05 -8.12 33.09
C ALA A 253 7.93 -6.60 33.29
N PRO A 254 8.98 -5.89 33.74
CA PRO A 254 9.01 -4.42 33.66
C PRO A 254 9.06 -3.95 32.20
N PHE A 255 8.63 -2.72 31.92
CA PHE A 255 8.85 -2.08 30.62
C PHE A 255 10.34 -2.11 30.25
N GLY A 256 10.66 -2.50 29.01
CA GLY A 256 12.05 -2.68 28.56
C GLY A 256 12.60 -4.09 28.73
N ALA A 257 11.86 -5.01 29.35
CA ALA A 257 12.25 -6.41 29.56
C ALA A 257 11.22 -7.40 29.02
N GLY A 258 11.48 -8.70 29.21
CA GLY A 258 10.66 -9.77 28.65
C GLY A 258 10.81 -9.90 27.12
N PRO A 259 9.95 -10.68 26.44
CA PRO A 259 9.99 -10.83 24.98
C PRO A 259 9.65 -9.55 24.22
N TRP A 260 9.09 -8.54 24.89
CA TRP A 260 8.61 -7.30 24.29
C TRP A 260 9.64 -6.17 24.27
N GLY A 261 10.64 -6.18 25.17
CA GLY A 261 11.63 -5.11 25.27
C GLY A 261 11.01 -3.72 25.48
N LYS A 262 11.61 -2.69 24.89
CA LYS A 262 11.06 -1.32 24.87
C LYS A 262 10.13 -1.17 23.67
N ILE A 263 8.90 -0.73 23.92
CA ILE A 263 7.89 -0.49 22.87
C ILE A 263 7.68 1.01 22.66
N ALA A 264 7.42 1.41 21.41
CA ALA A 264 7.25 2.81 21.04
C ALA A 264 6.00 3.42 21.69
N GLY A 265 6.06 4.69 22.10
CA GLY A 265 4.88 5.43 22.60
C GLY A 265 4.46 5.16 24.05
N LEU A 266 5.19 4.33 24.80
CA LEU A 266 4.95 4.09 26.24
C LEU A 266 5.93 4.84 27.16
N GLU A 267 6.83 5.61 26.55
CA GLU A 267 7.93 6.33 27.15
C GLU A 267 7.44 7.61 27.84
N THR A 268 8.19 8.16 28.80
CA THR A 268 7.81 9.44 29.44
C THR A 268 7.98 10.61 28.47
N ASP A 269 7.32 11.74 28.70
CA ASP A 269 7.53 12.96 27.89
C ASP A 269 9.01 13.43 27.92
N ALA A 270 9.79 13.01 28.94
CA ALA A 270 11.24 13.23 29.04
C ALA A 270 12.09 12.17 28.30
N MET A 271 11.52 11.02 27.93
CA MET A 271 12.15 10.01 27.06
C MET A 271 11.83 10.27 25.57
N ASP A 272 10.74 10.98 25.29
CA ASP A 272 10.41 11.48 23.95
C ASP A 272 11.30 12.69 23.54
N ASP A 273 11.94 13.37 24.51
CA ASP A 273 13.02 14.34 24.27
C ASP A 273 14.41 13.69 24.43
N PRO A 274 15.14 13.48 23.32
CA PRO A 274 16.47 12.87 23.36
C PRO A 274 17.49 13.64 24.20
N VAL A 275 17.35 14.95 24.34
CA VAL A 275 18.27 15.77 25.14
C VAL A 275 18.01 15.54 26.62
N ALA A 276 16.75 15.54 27.03
CA ALA A 276 16.36 15.26 28.40
C ALA A 276 16.73 13.84 28.84
N ALA A 277 16.57 12.85 27.96
CA ALA A 277 16.94 11.45 28.19
C ALA A 277 18.41 11.27 28.65
N TYR A 278 19.32 12.15 28.22
CA TYR A 278 20.75 12.08 28.54
C TYR A 278 21.26 13.25 29.40
N ALA A 279 20.35 14.04 30.00
CA ALA A 279 20.73 15.18 30.83
C ALA A 279 21.51 14.79 32.11
N HIS A 280 21.41 13.53 32.53
CA HIS A 280 22.08 12.97 33.70
C HIS A 280 23.49 12.41 33.41
N GLU A 281 23.84 12.23 32.14
CA GLU A 281 25.17 11.73 31.74
C GLU A 281 26.25 12.77 32.04
N ALA A 282 27.44 12.30 32.45
CA ALA A 282 28.56 13.20 32.69
C ALA A 282 28.91 13.96 31.39
N PRO A 283 29.17 15.29 31.43
CA PRO A 283 29.47 16.07 30.23
C PRO A 283 30.57 15.45 29.37
N ALA A 284 31.66 14.95 29.98
CA ALA A 284 32.74 14.30 29.25
C ALA A 284 32.32 13.04 28.47
N VAL A 285 31.34 12.27 28.97
CA VAL A 285 30.78 11.09 28.29
C VAL A 285 29.92 11.52 27.11
N ARG A 286 29.04 12.51 27.32
CA ARG A 286 28.18 13.06 26.27
C ARG A 286 29.01 13.72 25.15
N ASP A 287 29.99 14.53 25.51
CA ASP A 287 30.86 15.23 24.58
C ASP A 287 31.70 14.24 23.75
N LEU A 288 32.14 13.12 24.35
CA LEU A 288 32.83 12.06 23.61
C LEU A 288 31.92 11.40 22.56
N TYR A 289 30.68 11.07 22.94
CA TYR A 289 29.70 10.50 22.01
C TYR A 289 29.44 11.45 20.83
N LEU A 290 29.17 12.73 21.11
CA LEU A 290 28.96 13.76 20.10
C LEU A 290 30.21 13.96 19.21
N ALA A 291 31.42 13.91 19.78
CA ALA A 291 32.66 13.99 19.02
C ALA A 291 32.83 12.81 18.04
N VAL A 292 32.51 11.57 18.44
CA VAL A 292 32.53 10.42 17.53
C VAL A 292 31.52 10.60 16.40
N ARG A 293 30.29 11.05 16.72
CA ARG A 293 29.25 11.33 15.72
C ARG A 293 29.66 12.42 14.73
N GLN A 294 30.32 13.49 15.21
CA GLN A 294 30.88 14.54 14.35
C GLN A 294 31.93 13.98 13.38
N VAL A 295 32.84 13.11 13.83
CA VAL A 295 33.85 12.50 12.96
C VAL A 295 33.20 11.54 11.96
N LYS A 296 32.23 10.72 12.41
CA LYS A 296 31.46 9.83 11.53
C LYS A 296 30.71 10.60 10.45
N ARG A 297 30.08 11.72 10.81
CA ARG A 297 29.46 12.66 9.86
C ARG A 297 30.49 13.18 8.87
N SER A 298 31.66 13.63 9.33
CA SER A 298 32.73 14.09 8.43
C SER A 298 33.14 13.03 7.40
N ILE A 299 33.30 11.77 7.84
CA ILE A 299 33.58 10.64 6.93
C ILE A 299 32.46 10.45 5.91
N LEU A 300 31.20 10.41 6.37
CA LEU A 300 30.03 10.19 5.52
C LEU A 300 29.91 11.28 4.43
N PHE A 301 30.13 12.54 4.79
CA PHE A 301 30.01 13.68 3.88
C PHE A 301 31.23 13.92 2.99
N LYS A 302 32.33 13.18 3.20
CA LYS A 302 33.45 13.10 2.26
C LYS A 302 33.24 12.04 1.17
N ASN A 303 32.14 11.28 1.21
CA ASN A 303 31.81 10.30 0.18
C ASN A 303 31.69 10.97 -1.21
N PRO A 304 32.53 10.60 -2.20
CA PRO A 304 32.49 11.20 -3.54
C PRO A 304 31.17 11.06 -4.29
N VAL A 305 30.25 10.19 -3.86
CA VAL A 305 28.89 10.12 -4.43
C VAL A 305 28.09 11.42 -4.20
N LEU A 306 28.48 12.23 -3.20
CA LEU A 306 27.91 13.54 -2.87
C LEU A 306 28.59 14.64 -3.70
N ASP A 307 28.51 14.54 -5.02
CA ASP A 307 29.04 15.54 -5.96
C ASP A 307 28.10 16.75 -6.17
N PHE A 308 27.18 16.97 -5.24
CA PHE A 308 26.16 18.01 -5.28
C PHE A 308 26.05 18.69 -3.91
N THR A 309 25.67 19.97 -3.90
CA THR A 309 25.40 20.71 -2.64
C THR A 309 23.93 21.05 -2.46
N ARG A 310 23.13 20.95 -3.53
CA ARG A 310 21.75 21.40 -3.55
C ARG A 310 20.77 20.25 -3.65
N VAL A 311 19.68 20.32 -2.89
CA VAL A 311 18.61 19.30 -2.87
C VAL A 311 17.25 19.98 -2.96
N LEU A 312 16.42 19.51 -3.89
CA LEU A 312 15.01 19.87 -4.03
C LEU A 312 14.15 18.87 -3.24
N PHE A 313 13.15 19.34 -2.51
CA PHE A 313 12.17 18.48 -1.82
C PHE A 313 10.87 19.24 -1.54
N ILE A 314 9.84 18.51 -1.10
CA ILE A 314 8.63 19.13 -0.54
C ILE A 314 8.64 19.04 0.99
N ASP A 315 8.07 20.05 1.63
CA ASP A 315 7.66 20.03 3.03
C ASP A 315 6.14 20.15 3.10
N GLN A 316 5.46 19.04 3.42
CA GLN A 316 4.03 18.88 3.18
C GLN A 316 3.29 18.39 4.45
N PRO A 317 2.20 19.05 4.86
CA PRO A 317 1.28 18.51 5.87
C PRO A 317 0.76 17.14 5.47
N LEU A 318 0.49 16.27 6.45
CA LEU A 318 -0.27 15.06 6.18
C LEU A 318 -1.67 15.44 5.65
N PRO A 319 -2.20 14.71 4.65
CA PRO A 319 -3.57 14.83 4.20
C PRO A 319 -4.58 14.71 5.35
N GLN A 320 -5.69 15.43 5.26
CA GLN A 320 -6.77 15.43 6.25
C GLN A 320 -8.11 15.46 5.54
N GLY A 321 -9.16 14.94 6.17
CA GLY A 321 -10.50 15.00 5.60
C GLY A 321 -11.47 14.04 6.30
N PRO A 322 -12.73 14.02 5.87
CA PRO A 322 -13.77 13.17 6.45
C PRO A 322 -13.61 11.67 6.12
N ILE A 323 -12.61 11.31 5.31
CA ILE A 323 -12.33 9.96 4.82
C ILE A 323 -10.92 9.58 5.30
N ASN A 324 -10.66 8.30 5.58
CA ASN A 324 -9.38 7.79 6.08
C ASN A 324 -8.18 8.25 5.22
N PRO A 325 -7.40 9.26 5.65
CA PRO A 325 -6.29 9.81 4.86
C PRO A 325 -5.01 8.95 4.95
N GLU A 326 -5.04 7.82 5.64
CA GLU A 326 -3.94 6.87 5.74
C GLU A 326 -4.01 5.79 4.65
N HIS A 327 -5.15 5.66 3.97
CA HIS A 327 -5.32 4.74 2.88
C HIS A 327 -4.60 5.22 1.62
N GLU A 328 -3.83 4.33 1.00
CA GLU A 328 -2.92 4.62 -0.10
C GLU A 328 -3.59 5.25 -1.36
N ALA A 329 -4.87 4.96 -1.62
CA ALA A 329 -5.58 5.55 -2.76
C ALA A 329 -6.33 6.84 -2.39
N ILE A 330 -6.55 7.08 -1.09
CA ILE A 330 -7.31 8.24 -0.59
C ILE A 330 -6.40 9.44 -0.34
N HIS A 331 -5.23 9.22 0.25
CA HIS A 331 -4.37 10.30 0.76
C HIS A 331 -3.98 11.35 -0.28
N ARG A 332 -3.93 10.94 -1.56
CA ARG A 332 -3.54 11.77 -2.70
C ARG A 332 -4.70 12.50 -3.37
N MET A 333 -5.95 12.19 -3.01
CA MET A 333 -7.11 12.82 -3.62
C MET A 333 -7.14 14.32 -3.32
N GLY A 334 -7.55 15.14 -4.29
CA GLY A 334 -7.70 16.58 -4.09
C GLY A 334 -8.56 16.97 -2.87
N ILE A 335 -9.51 16.11 -2.48
CA ILE A 335 -10.39 16.31 -1.32
C ILE A 335 -9.72 16.08 0.04
N THR A 336 -8.55 15.43 0.09
CA THR A 336 -7.76 15.28 1.32
C THR A 336 -6.56 16.22 1.38
N ALA A 337 -6.37 17.05 0.35
CA ALA A 337 -5.28 18.00 0.27
C ALA A 337 -5.44 19.12 1.31
N VAL A 338 -4.36 19.44 2.03
CA VAL A 338 -4.34 20.45 3.08
C VAL A 338 -3.34 21.56 2.71
N PRO A 339 -3.73 22.85 2.84
CA PRO A 339 -2.81 23.96 2.58
C PRO A 339 -1.65 23.97 3.58
N GLY A 340 -0.53 24.56 3.16
CA GLY A 340 0.69 24.69 3.98
C GLY A 340 1.90 23.97 3.41
N GLY A 341 1.74 23.30 2.27
CA GLY A 341 2.81 22.69 1.52
C GLY A 341 3.83 23.70 1.00
N ARG A 342 5.08 23.27 0.87
CA ARG A 342 6.19 24.07 0.32
C ARG A 342 7.06 23.23 -0.60
N LEU A 343 7.41 23.77 -1.76
CA LEU A 343 8.49 23.26 -2.59
C LEU A 343 9.77 24.03 -2.27
N LEU A 344 10.77 23.33 -1.76
CA LEU A 344 11.96 23.92 -1.15
C LEU A 344 13.24 23.48 -1.85
N LEU A 345 14.20 24.39 -1.91
CA LEU A 345 15.58 24.14 -2.31
C LEU A 345 16.52 24.43 -1.14
N LEU A 346 17.28 23.43 -0.72
CA LEU A 346 18.36 23.55 0.27
C LEU A 346 19.71 23.62 -0.45
N ASP A 347 20.57 24.57 -0.07
CA ASP A 347 21.97 24.62 -0.46
C ASP A 347 22.89 24.41 0.76
N GLY A 348 23.75 23.41 0.67
CA GLY A 348 24.54 22.87 1.77
C GLY A 348 23.79 21.73 2.45
N LEU A 349 24.37 20.51 2.40
CA LEU A 349 23.77 19.28 2.94
C LEU A 349 23.86 19.22 4.49
N HIS A 350 23.25 20.19 5.16
CA HIS A 350 23.34 20.41 6.60
C HIS A 350 22.06 21.08 7.11
N PRO A 351 21.63 20.88 8.37
CA PRO A 351 20.41 21.51 8.90
C PRO A 351 20.42 23.05 8.84
N GLY A 352 21.61 23.65 8.89
CA GLY A 352 21.85 25.09 8.70
C GLY A 352 22.15 25.52 7.26
N GLY A 353 21.91 24.65 6.26
CA GLY A 353 22.04 25.01 4.85
C GLY A 353 21.04 26.09 4.44
N GLN A 354 21.37 26.88 3.42
CA GLN A 354 20.51 27.96 2.95
C GLN A 354 19.25 27.38 2.32
N ILE A 355 18.09 27.71 2.90
CA ILE A 355 16.79 27.22 2.43
C ILE A 355 16.03 28.31 1.68
N ARG A 356 15.39 27.92 0.57
CA ARG A 356 14.59 28.80 -0.28
C ARG A 356 13.30 28.12 -0.71
N ALA A 357 12.18 28.84 -0.65
CA ALA A 357 10.93 28.42 -1.29
C ALA A 357 10.95 28.76 -2.79
N LEU A 358 10.44 27.86 -3.62
CA LEU A 358 10.38 28.04 -5.08
C LEU A 358 8.97 28.33 -5.61
N ALA A 359 7.94 27.78 -4.96
CA ALA A 359 6.58 27.70 -5.49
C ALA A 359 5.67 28.86 -5.02
N PRO A 360 4.43 29.02 -5.54
CA PRO A 360 3.67 30.28 -5.53
C PRO A 360 3.40 30.88 -4.15
N ASP A 361 3.20 32.21 -4.10
CA ASP A 361 2.68 32.98 -2.95
C ASP A 361 1.18 32.69 -2.64
N ARG A 362 0.71 31.47 -2.96
CA ARG A 362 -0.66 30.99 -2.69
C ARG A 362 -0.55 29.71 -1.88
N PRO A 363 -1.24 29.60 -0.72
CA PRO A 363 -1.25 28.37 0.06
C PRO A 363 -1.84 27.21 -0.74
N GLY A 364 -1.27 26.01 -0.59
CA GLY A 364 -1.77 24.82 -1.25
C GLY A 364 -1.00 23.58 -0.86
N SER A 365 -1.12 22.54 -1.68
CA SER A 365 -0.49 21.25 -1.48
C SER A 365 0.39 20.86 -2.67
N PHE A 366 1.47 20.13 -2.38
CA PHE A 366 2.37 19.56 -3.37
C PHE A 366 2.41 18.04 -3.25
N TRP A 367 2.70 17.38 -4.36
CA TRP A 367 3.17 16.00 -4.38
C TRP A 367 4.53 15.93 -5.08
N ARG A 368 4.88 14.75 -5.59
CA ARG A 368 6.21 14.44 -6.11
C ARG A 368 6.62 15.36 -7.26
N PRO A 369 7.75 16.09 -7.15
CA PRO A 369 8.37 16.79 -8.28
C PRO A 369 9.33 15.88 -9.06
N ASP A 370 9.76 16.35 -10.23
CA ASP A 370 10.88 15.82 -11.01
C ASP A 370 11.79 16.95 -11.52
N LEU A 371 13.07 16.65 -11.70
CA LEU A 371 14.06 17.58 -12.25
C LEU A 371 14.33 17.26 -13.71
N SER A 372 14.48 18.28 -14.55
CA SER A 372 14.97 18.10 -15.91
C SER A 372 16.34 17.42 -15.92
N PHE A 373 16.69 16.73 -17.01
CA PHE A 373 17.94 15.95 -17.05
C PHE A 373 19.20 16.81 -16.88
N ASP A 374 19.17 18.09 -17.25
CA ASP A 374 20.24 19.07 -17.00
C ASP A 374 20.25 19.65 -15.58
N GLY A 375 19.23 19.35 -14.76
CA GLY A 375 19.08 19.86 -13.39
C GLY A 375 18.71 21.34 -13.31
N GLN A 376 18.20 21.95 -14.40
CA GLN A 376 17.91 23.39 -14.46
C GLN A 376 16.44 23.76 -14.29
N ARG A 377 15.52 22.81 -14.49
CA ARG A 377 14.07 23.01 -14.37
C ARG A 377 13.45 22.01 -13.41
N VAL A 378 12.37 22.42 -12.78
CA VAL A 378 11.54 21.62 -11.89
C VAL A 378 10.16 21.48 -12.50
N LEU A 379 9.70 20.24 -12.62
CA LEU A 379 8.34 19.87 -12.96
C LEU A 379 7.65 19.37 -11.70
N PHE A 380 6.47 19.89 -11.39
CA PHE A 380 5.77 19.58 -10.15
C PHE A 380 4.25 19.66 -10.34
N CYS A 381 3.50 19.15 -9.38
CA CYS A 381 2.07 19.39 -9.30
C CYS A 381 1.73 20.26 -8.08
N PHE A 382 0.70 21.08 -8.22
CA PHE A 382 0.25 21.98 -7.16
C PHE A 382 -1.27 22.09 -7.19
N LYS A 383 -1.87 22.03 -6.00
CA LYS A 383 -3.29 22.29 -5.78
C LYS A 383 -3.44 23.48 -4.83
N PRO A 384 -3.86 24.65 -5.33
CA PRO A 384 -4.26 25.75 -4.47
C PRO A 384 -5.38 25.35 -3.51
N TYR A 385 -5.42 25.97 -2.32
CA TYR A 385 -6.41 25.62 -1.29
C TYR A 385 -7.86 25.86 -1.72
N ASP A 386 -8.06 26.76 -2.68
CA ASP A 386 -9.34 27.25 -3.22
C ASP A 386 -9.63 26.72 -4.63
N GLU A 387 -8.87 25.73 -5.09
CA GLU A 387 -9.13 25.01 -6.34
C GLU A 387 -9.46 23.53 -6.08
N PRO A 388 -10.26 22.90 -6.96
CA PRO A 388 -10.76 21.55 -6.74
C PRO A 388 -9.70 20.47 -6.98
N SER A 389 -8.69 20.74 -7.83
CA SER A 389 -7.83 19.68 -8.38
C SER A 389 -6.35 20.09 -8.46
N PHE A 390 -5.47 19.08 -8.54
CA PHE A 390 -4.04 19.27 -8.79
C PHE A 390 -3.76 19.52 -10.28
N HIS A 391 -2.86 20.47 -10.55
CA HIS A 391 -2.38 20.77 -11.91
C HIS A 391 -0.86 20.66 -12.00
N LEU A 392 -0.36 20.43 -13.21
CA LEU A 392 1.07 20.38 -13.50
C LEU A 392 1.64 21.77 -13.75
N TYR A 393 2.84 22.01 -13.25
CA TYR A 393 3.57 23.26 -13.38
C TYR A 393 5.05 22.98 -13.66
N GLU A 394 5.69 23.89 -14.39
CA GLU A 394 7.13 23.89 -14.64
C GLU A 394 7.72 25.26 -14.30
N MET A 395 8.95 25.26 -13.78
CA MET A 395 9.74 26.49 -13.60
C MET A 395 11.24 26.20 -13.60
N ASN A 396 12.06 27.24 -13.69
CA ASN A 396 13.49 27.10 -13.47
C ASN A 396 13.80 26.83 -11.99
N VAL A 397 14.89 26.13 -11.71
CA VAL A 397 15.33 25.85 -10.33
C VAL A 397 15.63 27.14 -9.58
N ASP A 398 15.93 28.25 -10.25
CA ASP A 398 16.08 29.59 -9.64
C ASP A 398 14.74 30.27 -9.28
N GLY A 399 13.60 29.62 -9.52
CA GLY A 399 12.25 30.11 -9.21
C GLY A 399 11.66 31.02 -10.30
N SER A 400 12.38 31.32 -11.36
CA SER A 400 11.88 32.08 -12.50
C SER A 400 11.10 31.21 -13.50
N GLY A 401 10.33 31.83 -14.38
CA GLY A 401 9.71 31.15 -15.52
C GLY A 401 8.58 30.17 -15.17
N LEU A 402 7.86 30.41 -14.05
CA LEU A 402 6.71 29.59 -13.65
C LEU A 402 5.64 29.55 -14.75
N ARG A 403 5.23 28.34 -15.11
CA ARG A 403 4.19 28.06 -16.11
C ARG A 403 3.29 26.93 -15.63
N GLN A 404 1.98 27.14 -15.71
CA GLN A 404 0.98 26.07 -15.55
C GLN A 404 0.83 25.32 -16.89
N LEU A 405 0.84 23.99 -16.83
CA LEU A 405 0.81 23.10 -18.00
C LEU A 405 -0.56 22.46 -18.20
N THR A 406 -1.27 22.14 -17.12
CA THR A 406 -2.62 21.56 -17.18
C THR A 406 -3.62 22.41 -16.41
N ASP A 407 -4.87 22.39 -16.87
CA ASP A 407 -5.98 23.15 -16.30
C ASP A 407 -7.29 22.40 -16.62
N SER A 408 -7.82 21.65 -15.65
CA SER A 408 -9.05 20.85 -15.84
C SER A 408 -9.65 20.43 -14.51
N ASP A 409 -10.84 19.82 -14.52
CA ASP A 409 -11.45 19.30 -13.29
C ASP A 409 -10.76 18.06 -12.70
N TYR A 410 -9.79 17.47 -13.40
CA TYR A 410 -9.08 16.27 -12.96
C TYR A 410 -7.77 16.58 -12.22
N ASP A 411 -7.42 15.71 -11.27
CA ASP A 411 -6.12 15.75 -10.60
C ASP A 411 -5.05 15.23 -11.55
N ASP A 412 -4.00 16.01 -11.80
CA ASP A 412 -2.79 15.62 -12.51
C ASP A 412 -1.59 15.71 -11.54
N VAL A 413 -0.95 14.57 -11.21
CA VAL A 413 0.09 14.44 -10.17
C VAL A 413 1.23 13.49 -10.58
N ASP A 414 2.31 13.44 -9.78
CA ASP A 414 3.51 12.60 -10.02
C ASP A 414 4.14 12.75 -11.43
N PRO A 415 4.39 13.98 -11.91
CA PRO A 415 4.93 14.17 -13.25
C PRO A 415 6.41 13.75 -13.36
N LEU A 416 6.83 13.36 -14.56
CA LEU A 416 8.22 13.05 -14.92
C LEU A 416 8.55 13.49 -16.34
N TYR A 417 9.79 13.94 -16.53
CA TYR A 417 10.32 14.23 -17.86
C TYR A 417 10.65 12.93 -18.61
N LEU A 418 10.24 12.86 -19.87
CA LEU A 418 10.64 11.79 -20.79
C LEU A 418 11.84 12.23 -21.67
N PRO A 419 12.71 11.29 -22.08
CA PRO A 419 13.87 11.57 -22.95
C PRO A 419 13.55 12.22 -24.29
N ASP A 420 12.31 12.11 -24.75
CA ASP A 420 11.85 12.69 -26.02
C ASP A 420 11.20 14.08 -25.86
N GLY A 421 11.23 14.65 -24.66
CA GLY A 421 10.70 15.97 -24.35
C GLY A 421 9.24 15.98 -23.88
N HIS A 422 8.54 14.85 -23.91
CA HIS A 422 7.18 14.74 -23.38
C HIS A 422 7.18 14.68 -21.85
N ILE A 423 5.99 14.82 -21.28
CA ILE A 423 5.74 14.67 -19.86
C ILE A 423 4.83 13.47 -19.64
N LEU A 424 5.19 12.59 -18.71
CA LEU A 424 4.32 11.52 -18.22
C LEU A 424 3.90 11.85 -16.80
N PHE A 425 2.68 11.53 -16.44
CA PHE A 425 2.10 11.83 -15.13
C PHE A 425 0.98 10.85 -14.81
N THR A 426 0.47 10.92 -13.58
CA THR A 426 -0.72 10.18 -13.15
C THR A 426 -1.92 11.11 -13.10
N THR A 427 -3.10 10.62 -13.50
CA THR A 427 -4.30 11.46 -13.62
C THR A 427 -5.59 10.73 -13.29
N THR A 428 -6.60 11.48 -12.84
CA THR A 428 -7.97 10.96 -12.64
C THR A 428 -8.87 11.11 -13.89
N ARG A 429 -8.32 11.56 -15.03
CA ARG A 429 -9.02 11.65 -16.33
C ARG A 429 -9.60 10.32 -16.83
N GLY A 430 -9.14 9.19 -16.28
CA GLY A 430 -9.73 7.88 -16.53
C GLY A 430 -11.18 7.73 -16.06
N ASN A 431 -11.67 8.65 -15.22
CA ASN A 431 -13.02 8.68 -14.66
C ASN A 431 -13.45 7.32 -14.07
N SER A 432 -12.49 6.57 -13.51
CA SER A 432 -12.72 5.27 -12.92
C SER A 432 -12.53 5.29 -11.41
N TYR A 433 -13.21 4.39 -10.73
CA TYR A 433 -13.20 4.21 -9.29
C TYR A 433 -12.54 2.90 -8.94
N VAL A 434 -11.83 2.86 -7.82
CA VAL A 434 -11.24 1.60 -7.34
C VAL A 434 -12.34 0.63 -6.92
N ARG A 435 -12.04 -0.67 -6.94
CA ARG A 435 -12.99 -1.69 -6.50
C ARG A 435 -13.24 -1.67 -4.97
N CYS A 436 -12.24 -1.41 -4.13
CA CYS A 436 -12.38 -1.47 -2.66
C CYS A 436 -13.14 -0.30 -1.97
N GLY A 437 -13.18 0.91 -2.55
CA GLY A 437 -13.96 2.05 -2.01
C GLY A 437 -14.80 2.82 -3.06
N PRO A 438 -16.10 3.11 -2.81
CA PRO A 438 -16.98 3.74 -3.80
C PRO A 438 -16.63 5.19 -4.13
N PHE A 439 -15.97 5.91 -3.23
CA PHE A 439 -15.64 7.32 -3.40
C PHE A 439 -14.17 7.55 -3.81
N ILE A 440 -13.42 6.48 -4.10
CA ILE A 440 -11.98 6.55 -4.34
C ILE A 440 -11.74 6.56 -5.85
N TYR A 441 -11.18 7.67 -6.36
CA TYR A 441 -10.80 7.80 -7.76
C TYR A 441 -9.55 6.98 -8.07
N SER A 442 -9.49 6.40 -9.27
CA SER A 442 -8.28 5.73 -9.77
C SER A 442 -7.38 6.72 -10.49
N TYR A 443 -6.11 6.76 -10.08
CA TYR A 443 -5.05 7.47 -10.80
C TYR A 443 -4.41 6.51 -11.80
N ILE A 444 -4.36 6.91 -13.07
CA ILE A 444 -3.79 6.11 -14.16
C ILE A 444 -2.73 6.92 -14.92
N LEU A 445 -1.88 6.26 -15.70
CA LEU A 445 -0.81 6.93 -16.44
C LEU A 445 -1.35 7.68 -17.66
N ALA A 446 -0.87 8.90 -17.83
CA ALA A 446 -1.07 9.73 -19.00
C ALA A 446 0.25 10.33 -19.48
N ARG A 447 0.28 10.70 -20.76
CA ARG A 447 1.39 11.40 -21.40
C ARG A 447 0.87 12.62 -22.15
N CYS A 448 1.62 13.70 -22.15
CA CYS A 448 1.33 14.92 -22.91
C CYS A 448 2.60 15.51 -23.52
N ASP A 449 2.41 16.49 -24.41
CA ASP A 449 3.49 17.27 -24.99
C ASP A 449 4.17 18.14 -23.91
N ALA A 450 5.35 18.67 -24.22
CA ALA A 450 6.14 19.52 -23.32
C ALA A 450 5.39 20.79 -22.83
N ASP A 451 4.32 21.18 -23.52
CA ASP A 451 3.49 22.32 -23.17
C ASP A 451 2.21 21.96 -22.39
N GLY A 452 1.99 20.68 -22.11
CA GLY A 452 0.80 20.17 -21.45
C GLY A 452 -0.36 19.86 -22.41
N GLY A 453 -0.23 20.17 -23.71
CA GLY A 453 -1.18 19.81 -24.74
C GLY A 453 -1.17 18.31 -25.07
N ASN A 454 -2.16 17.85 -25.83
CA ASN A 454 -2.24 16.47 -26.33
C ASN A 454 -2.11 15.38 -25.24
N VAL A 455 -2.97 15.46 -24.23
CA VAL A 455 -3.02 14.45 -23.17
C VAL A 455 -3.64 13.14 -23.67
N TYR A 456 -2.91 12.04 -23.54
CA TYR A 456 -3.34 10.67 -23.87
C TYR A 456 -3.25 9.76 -22.64
N LEU A 457 -4.25 8.91 -22.43
CA LEU A 457 -4.23 7.88 -21.40
C LEU A 457 -3.44 6.66 -21.92
N ILE A 458 -2.28 6.39 -21.33
CA ILE A 458 -1.41 5.29 -21.77
C ILE A 458 -1.57 4.02 -20.93
N SER A 459 -2.24 4.11 -19.78
CA SER A 459 -2.69 2.96 -19.01
C SER A 459 -3.97 2.39 -19.61
N TYR A 460 -4.04 1.07 -19.73
CA TYR A 460 -5.28 0.33 -19.98
C TYR A 460 -5.83 -0.34 -18.72
N ASN A 461 -5.31 -0.03 -17.51
CA ASN A 461 -5.85 -0.49 -16.23
C ASN A 461 -7.10 0.30 -15.82
N GLY A 462 -8.10 -0.36 -15.21
CA GLY A 462 -9.23 0.30 -14.58
C GLY A 462 -8.99 0.72 -13.13
N GLU A 463 -7.99 0.11 -12.50
CA GLU A 463 -7.51 0.39 -11.15
C GLU A 463 -6.27 1.32 -11.20
N PRO A 464 -5.78 1.78 -10.03
CA PRO A 464 -4.64 2.68 -9.98
C PRO A 464 -3.34 2.10 -10.57
N ASP A 465 -2.69 2.91 -11.41
CA ASP A 465 -1.30 2.81 -11.86
C ASP A 465 -0.60 4.14 -11.47
N PHE A 466 0.26 4.16 -10.45
CA PHE A 466 0.78 5.42 -9.88
C PHE A 466 2.23 5.37 -9.42
N VAL A 467 2.73 6.51 -8.91
CA VAL A 467 4.12 6.78 -8.51
C VAL A 467 5.18 6.39 -9.57
N PRO A 468 4.98 6.75 -10.86
CA PRO A 468 5.85 6.34 -11.94
C PRO A 468 7.29 6.87 -11.79
N ALA A 469 8.28 6.15 -12.30
CA ALA A 469 9.67 6.60 -12.41
C ALA A 469 10.30 6.07 -13.70
N LEU A 470 11.29 6.80 -14.21
CA LEU A 470 12.05 6.36 -15.39
C LEU A 470 13.20 5.45 -14.96
N LEU A 471 13.33 4.28 -15.59
CA LEU A 471 14.45 3.35 -15.43
C LEU A 471 15.63 3.74 -16.32
N ASP A 472 16.82 3.24 -15.99
CA ASP A 472 18.06 3.47 -16.75
C ASP A 472 17.99 2.95 -18.21
N ASP A 473 17.09 2.02 -18.51
CA ASP A 473 16.83 1.49 -19.87
C ASP A 473 15.75 2.25 -20.65
N GLY A 474 15.21 3.33 -20.05
CA GLY A 474 14.19 4.19 -20.64
C GLY A 474 12.75 3.70 -20.45
N ARG A 475 12.51 2.51 -19.87
CA ARG A 475 11.15 2.11 -19.48
C ARG A 475 10.67 2.93 -18.29
N VAL A 476 9.35 3.04 -18.14
CA VAL A 476 8.69 3.66 -17.00
C VAL A 476 8.26 2.55 -16.05
N ILE A 477 8.73 2.57 -14.81
CA ILE A 477 8.30 1.67 -13.73
C ILE A 477 7.23 2.36 -12.86
N TYR A 478 6.24 1.61 -12.38
CA TYR A 478 5.16 2.14 -11.54
C TYR A 478 4.55 1.04 -10.67
N SER A 479 3.77 1.45 -9.67
CA SER A 479 2.98 0.55 -8.82
C SER A 479 1.60 0.38 -9.43
N ARG A 480 1.16 -0.87 -9.60
CA ARG A 480 -0.15 -1.23 -10.17
C ARG A 480 -0.97 -2.03 -9.18
N TRP A 481 -2.25 -1.70 -9.11
CA TRP A 481 -3.29 -2.52 -8.49
C TRP A 481 -3.74 -3.65 -9.42
N GLU A 482 -3.89 -4.85 -8.88
CA GLU A 482 -4.36 -6.02 -9.61
C GLU A 482 -5.40 -6.82 -8.81
N TYR A 483 -6.67 -6.73 -9.22
CA TYR A 483 -7.78 -7.47 -8.59
C TYR A 483 -8.51 -8.42 -9.55
N THR A 484 -7.98 -8.65 -10.75
CA THR A 484 -8.64 -9.50 -11.74
C THR A 484 -8.66 -10.95 -11.28
N ASP A 485 -9.84 -11.43 -10.90
CA ASP A 485 -10.08 -12.73 -10.28
C ASP A 485 -9.18 -12.99 -9.06
N LYS A 486 -8.71 -11.94 -8.36
CA LYS A 486 -7.81 -12.00 -7.19
C LYS A 486 -8.43 -11.26 -5.99
N PRO A 487 -8.10 -11.66 -4.75
CA PRO A 487 -8.64 -11.01 -3.57
C PRO A 487 -8.36 -9.51 -3.57
N LEU A 488 -9.31 -8.73 -3.05
CA LEU A 488 -9.16 -7.29 -2.87
C LEU A 488 -8.24 -6.95 -1.67
N TRP A 489 -7.40 -7.88 -1.24
CA TRP A 489 -6.52 -7.80 -0.06
C TRP A 489 -5.13 -7.26 -0.39
N ARG A 490 -5.07 -6.20 -1.22
CA ARG A 490 -3.88 -5.33 -1.30
C ARG A 490 -2.75 -5.84 -2.22
N LEU A 491 -3.09 -6.18 -3.47
CA LEU A 491 -2.09 -6.54 -4.49
C LEU A 491 -1.61 -5.30 -5.26
N GLN A 492 -0.62 -4.60 -4.69
CA GLN A 492 0.03 -3.43 -5.33
C GLN A 492 1.51 -3.66 -5.61
N LYS A 493 1.85 -3.93 -6.87
CA LYS A 493 3.15 -4.49 -7.26
C LYS A 493 3.77 -3.74 -8.43
N LEU A 494 5.03 -4.03 -8.74
CA LEU A 494 5.78 -3.25 -9.72
C LEU A 494 5.57 -3.76 -11.14
N TRP A 495 5.31 -2.82 -12.05
CA TRP A 495 5.14 -3.04 -13.48
C TRP A 495 5.94 -2.00 -14.27
N THR A 496 6.21 -2.32 -15.53
CA THR A 496 6.90 -1.42 -16.46
C THR A 496 6.09 -1.20 -17.71
N THR A 497 6.32 -0.08 -18.40
CA THR A 497 5.80 0.21 -19.75
C THR A 497 6.84 1.01 -20.54
N ASN A 498 6.77 1.02 -21.87
CA ASN A 498 7.56 1.95 -22.67
C ASN A 498 7.00 3.39 -22.52
N GLN A 499 7.78 4.37 -22.95
CA GLN A 499 7.44 5.80 -22.82
C GLN A 499 6.12 6.17 -23.53
N ASP A 500 5.69 5.38 -24.52
CA ASP A 500 4.46 5.56 -25.30
C ASP A 500 3.28 4.69 -24.81
N GLY A 501 3.44 3.91 -23.74
CA GLY A 501 2.42 2.99 -23.22
C GLY A 501 2.48 1.56 -23.75
N THR A 502 3.26 1.30 -24.81
CA THR A 502 3.43 -0.04 -25.38
C THR A 502 4.27 -0.94 -24.46
N GLY A 503 4.22 -2.25 -24.67
CA GLY A 503 5.16 -3.17 -24.01
C GLY A 503 5.00 -3.27 -22.49
N THR A 504 3.83 -2.90 -21.95
CA THR A 504 3.54 -3.00 -20.52
C THR A 504 3.80 -4.41 -20.00
N ALA A 505 4.62 -4.59 -18.98
CA ALA A 505 5.00 -5.90 -18.47
C ALA A 505 5.20 -5.92 -16.96
N HIS A 506 4.97 -7.08 -16.35
CA HIS A 506 5.24 -7.30 -14.93
C HIS A 506 6.73 -7.15 -14.63
N PHE A 507 7.06 -6.43 -13.55
CA PHE A 507 8.43 -6.28 -13.07
C PHE A 507 8.70 -7.22 -11.90
N TRP A 508 7.92 -7.10 -10.81
CA TRP A 508 8.08 -7.94 -9.62
C TRP A 508 6.83 -7.97 -8.73
N GLY A 509 6.48 -9.14 -8.19
CA GLY A 509 5.59 -9.35 -7.05
C GLY A 509 4.12 -9.70 -7.31
N ASN A 510 3.70 -9.96 -8.56
CA ASN A 510 2.26 -10.13 -8.90
C ASN A 510 1.63 -11.40 -8.28
N GLN A 511 2.45 -12.27 -7.72
CA GLN A 511 2.03 -13.46 -6.96
C GLN A 511 2.56 -13.43 -5.51
N SER A 512 2.91 -12.26 -4.99
CA SER A 512 3.59 -12.10 -3.70
C SER A 512 2.73 -11.37 -2.66
N VAL A 513 2.72 -11.87 -1.43
CA VAL A 513 2.10 -11.18 -0.27
C VAL A 513 3.04 -10.11 0.28
N TRP A 514 4.33 -10.45 0.43
CA TRP A 514 5.32 -9.57 1.05
C TRP A 514 6.20 -8.84 0.04
N PRO A 515 6.45 -7.54 0.22
CA PRO A 515 5.69 -6.62 1.08
C PRO A 515 4.31 -6.32 0.49
N ASP A 516 3.41 -5.76 1.30
CA ASP A 516 2.03 -5.43 0.93
C ASP A 516 1.99 -4.54 -0.32
N HIS A 517 2.62 -3.37 -0.24
CA HIS A 517 2.68 -2.41 -1.33
C HIS A 517 4.10 -1.91 -1.53
N LEU A 518 4.61 -2.05 -2.76
CA LEU A 518 5.86 -1.45 -3.21
C LEU A 518 5.56 -0.10 -3.85
N SER A 519 5.88 0.99 -3.17
CA SER A 519 5.63 2.36 -3.63
C SER A 519 6.93 3.11 -3.96
N GLU A 520 6.80 4.20 -4.72
CA GLU A 520 7.88 5.15 -5.01
C GLU A 520 9.16 4.48 -5.57
N PRO A 521 9.05 3.57 -6.55
CA PRO A 521 10.21 2.89 -7.10
C PRO A 521 11.20 3.88 -7.72
N ARG A 522 12.49 3.68 -7.47
CA ARG A 522 13.59 4.43 -8.10
C ARG A 522 14.69 3.47 -8.58
N PRO A 523 15.25 3.65 -9.79
CA PRO A 523 16.37 2.85 -10.25
C PRO A 523 17.61 3.12 -9.37
N ILE A 524 18.38 2.07 -9.11
CA ILE A 524 19.70 2.18 -8.48
C ILE A 524 20.72 2.40 -9.62
N PRO A 525 21.43 3.55 -9.64
CA PRO A 525 22.31 3.93 -10.75
C PRO A 525 23.28 2.83 -11.18
N GLY A 526 23.35 2.58 -12.49
CA GLY A 526 24.30 1.62 -13.06
C GLY A 526 23.93 0.16 -12.84
N SER A 527 22.67 -0.13 -12.48
CA SER A 527 22.17 -1.48 -12.25
C SER A 527 20.75 -1.67 -12.78
N GLN A 528 20.24 -2.91 -12.74
CA GLN A 528 18.82 -3.22 -12.99
C GLN A 528 17.99 -3.29 -11.71
N ARG A 529 18.59 -2.95 -10.55
CA ARG A 529 17.93 -3.03 -9.24
C ARG A 529 17.11 -1.77 -9.00
N VAL A 530 16.02 -1.91 -8.25
CA VAL A 530 15.11 -0.83 -7.92
C VAL A 530 14.97 -0.74 -6.41
N MET A 531 15.18 0.45 -5.85
CA MET A 531 14.85 0.76 -4.46
C MET A 531 13.40 1.23 -4.36
N PHE A 532 12.70 0.89 -3.29
CA PHE A 532 11.29 1.25 -3.11
C PHE A 532 10.95 1.45 -1.63
N SER A 533 9.82 2.13 -1.38
CA SER A 533 9.19 2.27 -0.06
C SER A 533 8.11 1.19 0.09
N GLY A 534 8.32 0.22 0.99
CA GLY A 534 7.33 -0.80 1.34
C GLY A 534 6.37 -0.30 2.40
N VAL A 535 5.14 -0.01 2.01
CA VAL A 535 4.12 0.70 2.81
C VAL A 535 2.86 -0.15 2.99
N GLY A 536 2.01 0.23 3.94
CA GLY A 536 0.73 -0.43 4.15
C GLY A 536 -0.33 0.12 3.21
N HIS A 537 -1.31 -0.71 2.85
CA HIS A 537 -2.46 -0.27 2.06
C HIS A 537 -3.36 0.76 2.78
N HIS A 538 -3.59 0.55 4.06
CA HIS A 538 -4.36 1.40 4.99
C HIS A 538 -3.45 2.19 5.94
N ASP A 539 -2.13 2.01 5.84
CA ASP A 539 -1.11 2.69 6.64
C ASP A 539 0.04 3.17 5.73
N TRP A 540 -0.29 4.08 4.79
CA TRP A 540 0.65 4.61 3.80
C TRP A 540 1.86 5.32 4.40
N TRP A 541 1.70 5.84 5.62
CA TRP A 541 2.68 6.67 6.33
C TRP A 541 3.63 5.85 7.19
N SER A 542 3.47 4.53 7.24
CA SER A 542 4.40 3.63 7.90
C SER A 542 5.02 2.73 6.84
N GLY A 543 6.33 2.50 6.91
CA GLY A 543 7.00 1.71 5.88
C GLY A 543 8.49 1.51 6.07
N SER A 544 9.03 0.57 5.31
CA SER A 544 10.46 0.21 5.28
C SER A 544 11.02 0.42 3.89
N ILE A 545 12.33 0.60 3.77
CA ILE A 545 13.01 0.62 2.47
C ILE A 545 13.44 -0.79 2.07
N GLY A 546 13.13 -1.17 0.82
CA GLY A 546 13.54 -2.44 0.22
C GLY A 546 14.19 -2.24 -1.15
N ILE A 547 14.80 -3.32 -1.64
CA ILE A 547 15.39 -3.39 -2.97
C ILE A 547 14.84 -4.61 -3.70
N ILE A 548 14.47 -4.41 -4.97
CA ILE A 548 14.13 -5.46 -5.92
C ILE A 548 15.28 -5.68 -6.90
N ASP A 549 15.68 -6.94 -7.04
CA ASP A 549 16.58 -7.45 -8.08
C ASP A 549 15.82 -8.44 -8.99
N PRO A 550 15.33 -7.99 -10.16
CA PRO A 550 14.51 -8.83 -11.03
C PRO A 550 15.29 -9.99 -11.66
N VAL A 551 16.64 -9.97 -11.62
CA VAL A 551 17.49 -11.06 -12.12
C VAL A 551 17.47 -12.25 -11.16
N ARG A 552 17.28 -11.99 -9.86
CA ARG A 552 17.24 -13.02 -8.82
C ARG A 552 15.87 -13.68 -8.66
N GLY A 553 14.83 -13.09 -9.24
CA GLY A 553 13.46 -13.62 -9.24
C GLY A 553 12.44 -12.51 -9.41
N ARG A 554 11.20 -12.89 -9.75
CA ARG A 554 10.09 -11.94 -10.00
C ARG A 554 9.00 -11.99 -8.94
N ASP A 555 9.12 -12.85 -7.95
CA ASP A 555 8.15 -13.01 -6.87
C ASP A 555 8.87 -13.46 -5.60
N TYR A 556 8.30 -13.13 -4.45
CA TYR A 556 8.79 -13.49 -3.13
C TYR A 556 9.06 -15.00 -2.99
N PRO A 557 10.15 -15.42 -2.31
CA PRO A 557 11.17 -14.59 -1.66
C PRO A 557 12.24 -14.05 -2.62
N HIS A 558 12.21 -14.48 -3.88
CA HIS A 558 13.28 -14.27 -4.82
C HIS A 558 13.31 -12.85 -5.38
N GLY A 559 14.48 -12.21 -5.30
CA GLY A 559 14.67 -10.84 -5.77
C GLY A 559 14.32 -9.75 -4.76
N LEU A 560 13.82 -10.07 -3.56
CA LEU A 560 13.58 -9.09 -2.50
C LEU A 560 14.71 -9.08 -1.47
N THR A 561 15.19 -7.88 -1.14
CA THR A 561 15.99 -7.62 0.07
C THR A 561 15.46 -6.40 0.81
N LYS A 562 15.62 -6.38 2.13
CA LYS A 562 15.19 -5.30 2.99
C LYS A 562 16.39 -4.50 3.49
N VAL A 563 16.30 -3.18 3.40
CA VAL A 563 17.36 -2.27 3.85
C VAL A 563 17.14 -1.89 5.30
N THR A 564 15.99 -1.31 5.63
CA THR A 564 15.69 -0.83 6.99
C THR A 564 15.12 -1.97 7.84
N MET A 565 15.99 -2.82 8.39
CA MET A 565 15.60 -4.01 9.16
C MET A 565 14.95 -3.70 10.52
N ASP A 566 15.07 -2.47 11.00
CA ASP A 566 14.50 -1.97 12.26
C ASP A 566 13.00 -1.68 12.20
N VAL A 567 12.39 -1.68 11.01
CA VAL A 567 10.95 -1.48 10.83
C VAL A 567 10.36 -2.68 10.08
N ARG A 568 9.24 -3.23 10.56
CA ARG A 568 8.52 -4.32 9.89
C ARG A 568 7.86 -3.86 8.59
N TRP A 569 7.60 -4.80 7.68
CA TRP A 569 6.64 -4.53 6.60
C TRP A 569 5.27 -4.26 7.25
N PRO A 570 4.65 -3.09 7.01
CA PRO A 570 3.35 -2.75 7.58
C PRO A 570 2.23 -3.60 6.98
N GLU A 571 1.16 -3.81 7.76
CA GLU A 571 -0.12 -4.44 7.36
C GLU A 571 -0.14 -5.89 6.85
N VAL A 572 1.05 -6.49 6.69
CA VAL A 572 1.22 -7.92 6.44
C VAL A 572 1.80 -8.61 7.67
N SER A 573 1.64 -9.94 7.71
CA SER A 573 2.28 -10.78 8.72
C SER A 573 3.81 -10.77 8.55
N THR A 574 4.53 -11.29 9.55
CA THR A 574 5.97 -11.54 9.42
C THR A 574 6.22 -12.50 8.26
N PRO A 575 7.09 -12.15 7.29
CA PRO A 575 7.41 -13.04 6.18
C PRO A 575 8.17 -14.28 6.68
N PRO A 576 8.02 -15.44 6.01
CA PRO A 576 8.80 -16.65 6.32
C PRO A 576 10.33 -16.41 6.29
N GLU A 577 10.79 -15.55 5.39
CA GLU A 577 12.17 -15.08 5.23
C GLU A 577 12.16 -13.57 4.99
N ASP A 578 12.82 -12.78 5.85
CA ASP A 578 13.07 -11.34 5.66
C ASP A 578 14.57 -11.11 5.48
N ARG A 579 15.04 -11.14 4.22
CA ARG A 579 16.47 -11.10 3.92
C ARG A 579 17.02 -9.67 3.98
N PRO A 580 18.04 -9.38 4.82
CA PRO A 580 18.68 -8.07 4.81
C PRO A 580 19.51 -7.86 3.54
N GLU A 581 19.55 -6.63 3.03
CA GLU A 581 20.46 -6.23 1.95
C GLU A 581 21.92 -6.24 2.41
N ALA A 582 22.16 -5.79 3.65
CA ALA A 582 23.48 -5.80 4.29
C ALA A 582 23.45 -6.69 5.54
N ALA A 583 24.35 -7.67 5.60
CA ALA A 583 24.41 -8.62 6.72
C ALA A 583 24.78 -7.96 8.06
N ASP A 584 25.45 -6.82 8.01
CA ASP A 584 25.93 -6.00 9.10
C ASP A 584 25.07 -4.75 9.34
N TYR A 585 23.80 -4.77 8.89
CA TYR A 585 22.87 -3.68 9.17
C TYR A 585 22.74 -3.43 10.68
N HIS A 586 22.82 -2.17 11.10
CA HIS A 586 22.59 -1.76 12.48
C HIS A 586 21.53 -0.66 12.59
N ALA A 587 20.70 -0.75 13.64
CA ALA A 587 19.75 0.30 13.97
C ALA A 587 20.46 1.50 14.64
N ALA A 588 20.07 2.70 14.24
CA ALA A 588 20.54 3.95 14.83
C ALA A 588 19.36 4.92 14.91
N GLY A 589 18.64 4.89 16.03
CA GLY A 589 17.41 5.65 16.25
C GLY A 589 16.16 4.80 16.20
N ARG A 590 15.13 5.21 16.94
CA ARG A 590 13.84 4.50 17.03
C ARG A 590 12.88 5.02 15.97
N PHE A 591 13.15 4.70 14.72
CA PHE A 591 12.32 5.11 13.59
C PHE A 591 11.04 4.26 13.50
N THR A 592 9.96 4.91 13.06
CA THR A 592 8.62 4.33 12.90
C THR A 592 8.16 4.32 11.45
N GLY A 593 8.95 4.84 10.52
CA GLY A 593 8.65 4.80 9.09
C GLY A 593 9.72 5.44 8.23
N TYR A 594 9.88 4.91 7.02
CA TYR A 594 10.76 5.42 5.97
C TYR A 594 9.99 5.55 4.65
N LYS A 595 10.27 6.61 3.89
CA LYS A 595 9.66 6.88 2.58
C LYS A 595 10.63 7.61 1.64
N THR A 596 10.25 7.65 0.37
CA THR A 596 10.83 8.46 -0.70
C THR A 596 12.34 8.37 -0.82
N ALA A 597 12.88 7.15 -0.77
CA ALA A 597 14.30 6.94 -0.93
C ALA A 597 14.78 7.34 -2.35
N TYR A 598 15.90 8.06 -2.42
CA TYR A 598 16.56 8.47 -3.66
C TYR A 598 17.96 7.87 -3.72
N PRO A 599 18.19 6.79 -4.49
CA PRO A 599 19.50 6.17 -4.65
C PRO A 599 20.53 7.14 -5.24
N LEU A 600 21.69 7.23 -4.59
CA LEU A 600 22.88 7.95 -5.09
C LEU A 600 23.92 6.96 -5.65
N SER A 601 23.99 5.77 -5.05
CA SER A 601 24.76 4.60 -5.48
C SER A 601 24.00 3.31 -5.14
N ASP A 602 24.64 2.15 -5.25
CA ASP A 602 24.11 0.87 -4.76
C ASP A 602 24.14 0.75 -3.22
N LYS A 603 24.79 1.69 -2.53
CA LYS A 603 24.94 1.69 -1.06
C LYS A 603 24.38 2.92 -0.38
N ASP A 604 24.40 4.09 -1.02
CA ASP A 604 24.10 5.37 -0.39
C ASP A 604 22.86 6.02 -1.04
N PHE A 605 21.99 6.62 -0.24
CA PHE A 605 20.73 7.20 -0.68
C PHE A 605 20.24 8.32 0.25
N LEU A 606 19.45 9.24 -0.28
CA LEU A 606 18.65 10.17 0.53
C LEU A 606 17.36 9.48 0.94
N VAL A 607 16.87 9.72 2.15
CA VAL A 607 15.61 9.11 2.64
C VAL A 607 14.87 10.02 3.60
N SER A 608 13.56 9.95 3.55
CA SER A 608 12.69 10.55 4.56
C SER A 608 12.43 9.54 5.65
N ALA A 609 12.77 9.88 6.91
CA ALA A 609 12.56 9.00 8.05
C ALA A 609 11.82 9.71 9.19
N ARG A 610 10.89 9.00 9.83
CA ARG A 610 10.07 9.49 10.95
C ARG A 610 10.44 8.73 12.22
N GLY A 611 10.78 9.46 13.28
CA GLY A 611 11.08 8.91 14.61
C GLY A 611 9.82 8.60 15.42
N LEU A 612 9.92 8.75 16.74
CA LEU A 612 8.76 8.76 17.65
C LEU A 612 7.91 10.04 17.48
N GLU A 613 8.51 11.11 16.98
CA GLU A 613 7.82 12.33 16.58
C GLU A 613 6.93 12.09 15.34
N ALA A 614 5.92 12.95 15.15
CA ALA A 614 4.92 12.79 14.10
C ALA A 614 5.37 13.21 12.68
N ARG A 615 6.64 13.60 12.47
CA ARG A 615 7.11 14.21 11.20
C ARG A 615 8.27 13.46 10.54
N PHE A 616 8.24 13.36 9.22
CA PHE A 616 9.37 12.89 8.41
C PHE A 616 10.45 13.98 8.25
N ARG A 617 11.71 13.61 8.49
CA ARG A 617 12.90 14.45 8.25
C ARG A 617 13.79 13.83 7.17
N LEU A 618 14.65 14.65 6.57
CA LEU A 618 15.55 14.21 5.50
C LEU A 618 16.89 13.75 6.06
N TYR A 619 17.31 12.55 5.68
CA TYR A 619 18.57 11.94 6.06
C TYR A 619 19.38 11.53 4.82
N LEU A 620 20.72 11.60 4.94
CA LEU A 620 21.61 10.77 4.14
C LEU A 620 21.75 9.43 4.85
N MET A 621 21.57 8.32 4.14
CA MET A 621 21.62 6.98 4.71
C MET A 621 22.38 6.00 3.79
N ASP A 622 23.00 4.98 4.38
CA ASP A 622 23.52 3.83 3.64
C ASP A 622 22.77 2.52 3.96
N VAL A 623 23.01 1.49 3.14
CA VAL A 623 22.36 0.18 3.31
C VAL A 623 22.80 -0.58 4.56
N HIS A 624 23.84 -0.11 5.25
CA HIS A 624 24.36 -0.71 6.49
C HIS A 624 23.73 -0.10 7.74
N GLY A 625 22.90 0.94 7.59
CA GLY A 625 22.20 1.59 8.70
C GLY A 625 22.81 2.91 9.15
N ASN A 626 23.97 3.31 8.60
CA ASN A 626 24.56 4.62 8.90
C ASN A 626 23.65 5.71 8.35
N ARG A 627 23.39 6.74 9.16
CA ARG A 627 22.56 7.87 8.74
C ARG A 627 22.90 9.14 9.48
N ASP A 628 22.64 10.27 8.83
CA ASP A 628 22.81 11.58 9.43
C ASP A 628 21.82 12.62 8.88
N LEU A 629 21.38 13.52 9.75
CA LEU A 629 20.33 14.50 9.45
C LEU A 629 20.83 15.53 8.42
N ILE A 630 20.02 15.76 7.38
CA ILE A 630 20.24 16.85 6.41
C ILE A 630 19.31 18.01 6.71
N TYR A 631 18.02 17.75 6.92
CA TYR A 631 17.03 18.82 7.08
C TYR A 631 15.80 18.37 7.88
N GLU A 632 15.26 19.28 8.68
CA GLU A 632 13.94 19.15 9.30
C GLU A 632 13.06 20.35 8.94
N GLY A 633 11.80 20.08 8.59
CA GLY A 633 10.84 21.09 8.17
C GLY A 633 9.75 21.39 9.21
N ALA A 634 8.80 22.21 8.79
CA ALA A 634 7.60 22.50 9.56
C ALA A 634 6.63 21.30 9.57
N HIS A 635 6.61 20.53 8.48
CA HIS A 635 5.78 19.35 8.30
C HIS A 635 6.63 18.12 7.93
N ASN A 636 6.30 17.42 6.86
CA ASN A 636 6.96 16.19 6.45
C ASN A 636 7.80 16.43 5.20
N ILE A 637 9.09 16.11 5.31
CA ILE A 637 10.00 16.21 4.18
C ILE A 637 9.88 14.97 3.31
N TRP A 638 9.62 15.13 2.02
CA TRP A 638 9.47 14.03 1.06
C TRP A 638 10.07 14.36 -0.31
N HIS A 639 10.34 13.29 -1.08
CA HIS A 639 10.78 13.35 -2.48
C HIS A 639 12.05 14.17 -2.71
N ALA A 640 13.04 14.02 -1.83
CA ALA A 640 14.32 14.70 -1.97
C ALA A 640 15.09 14.26 -3.24
N MET A 641 15.58 15.23 -4.00
CA MET A 641 16.29 15.02 -5.27
C MET A 641 17.53 15.92 -5.35
N PRO A 642 18.73 15.36 -5.62
CA PRO A 642 19.92 16.14 -5.91
C PRO A 642 19.74 17.05 -7.12
N VAL A 643 20.10 18.33 -7.00
CA VAL A 643 20.09 19.28 -8.12
C VAL A 643 21.44 19.23 -8.83
N ARG A 644 21.55 18.32 -9.78
CA ARG A 644 22.69 18.14 -10.69
C ARG A 644 22.21 17.56 -12.03
N PRO A 645 22.99 17.71 -13.11
CA PRO A 645 22.75 16.95 -14.33
C PRO A 645 22.71 15.44 -14.06
N ARG A 646 21.81 14.73 -14.73
CA ARG A 646 21.67 13.28 -14.68
C ARG A 646 21.72 12.70 -16.10
N PRO A 647 22.18 11.44 -16.27
CA PRO A 647 22.13 10.77 -17.56
C PRO A 647 20.70 10.76 -18.12
N ILE A 648 20.57 11.03 -19.42
CA ILE A 648 19.29 10.88 -20.14
C ILE A 648 19.17 9.40 -20.51
N PRO A 649 18.15 8.67 -20.01
CA PRO A 649 17.94 7.28 -20.41
C PRO A 649 17.62 7.17 -21.91
N PRO A 650 17.78 5.98 -22.52
CA PRO A 650 17.45 5.77 -23.92
C PRO A 650 16.03 6.23 -24.26
N ARG A 651 15.90 7.02 -25.33
CA ARG A 651 14.62 7.34 -25.94
C ARG A 651 14.07 6.09 -26.62
N HIS A 652 12.84 5.69 -26.30
CA HIS A 652 12.13 4.67 -27.06
C HIS A 652 11.49 5.32 -28.29
N VAL A 653 11.55 4.63 -29.44
CA VAL A 653 10.84 5.09 -30.64
C VAL A 653 9.35 4.93 -30.39
N ASP A 654 8.59 6.00 -30.61
CA ASP A 654 7.14 5.96 -30.51
C ASP A 654 6.57 5.06 -31.60
N ARG A 655 5.83 4.02 -31.19
CA ARG A 655 5.23 3.01 -32.08
C ARG A 655 3.71 3.17 -32.19
N VAL A 656 3.14 4.12 -31.47
CA VAL A 656 1.70 4.26 -31.36
C VAL A 656 1.15 5.05 -32.54
N ALA A 657 0.10 4.52 -33.16
CA ALA A 657 -0.68 5.22 -34.16
C ALA A 657 -1.64 6.22 -33.46
N TRP A 658 -1.08 7.31 -32.92
CA TRP A 658 -1.84 8.28 -32.11
C TRP A 658 -3.07 8.82 -32.87
N PRO A 659 -4.26 8.79 -32.25
CA PRO A 659 -5.48 9.23 -32.92
C PRO A 659 -5.55 10.74 -33.12
N GLY A 660 -4.70 11.55 -32.46
CA GLY A 660 -4.92 12.99 -32.34
C GLY A 660 -5.89 13.31 -31.20
N THR A 661 -6.09 14.60 -30.91
CA THR A 661 -6.98 15.07 -29.84
C THR A 661 -8.02 16.07 -30.37
N GLY A 662 -9.01 16.41 -29.55
CA GLY A 662 -10.02 17.42 -29.88
C GLY A 662 -10.80 17.11 -31.17
N ALA A 663 -11.00 18.13 -32.00
CA ALA A 663 -11.74 18.01 -33.27
C ALA A 663 -11.00 17.17 -34.33
N ASP A 664 -9.68 17.02 -34.20
CA ASP A 664 -8.83 16.29 -35.14
C ASP A 664 -8.64 14.81 -34.74
N ARG A 665 -9.32 14.36 -33.69
CA ARG A 665 -9.26 12.98 -33.21
C ARG A 665 -9.84 12.02 -34.26
N ARG A 666 -9.00 11.08 -34.70
CA ARG A 666 -9.32 9.98 -35.61
C ARG A 666 -9.78 8.74 -34.84
N PRO A 667 -10.48 7.81 -35.50
CA PRO A 667 -10.77 6.51 -34.92
C PRO A 667 -9.50 5.79 -34.47
N VAL A 668 -9.56 5.17 -33.29
CA VAL A 668 -8.44 4.41 -32.73
C VAL A 668 -8.17 3.17 -33.59
N ALA A 669 -6.94 3.06 -34.10
CA ALA A 669 -6.51 1.89 -34.84
C ALA A 669 -6.42 0.67 -33.90
N PRO A 670 -6.84 -0.53 -34.35
CA PRO A 670 -6.63 -1.75 -33.57
C PRO A 670 -5.14 -2.11 -33.50
N GLY A 671 -4.81 -3.03 -32.60
CA GLY A 671 -3.51 -3.71 -32.59
C GLY A 671 -3.68 -5.20 -32.84
N THR A 672 -2.60 -5.97 -32.67
CA THR A 672 -2.61 -7.44 -32.85
C THR A 672 -1.97 -8.15 -31.68
N PHE A 673 -2.55 -9.29 -31.29
CA PHE A 673 -1.96 -10.25 -30.38
C PHE A 673 -1.53 -11.51 -31.11
N PHE A 674 -0.44 -12.11 -30.65
CA PHE A 674 -0.05 -13.43 -31.12
C PHE A 674 0.62 -14.28 -30.04
N SER A 675 0.53 -15.60 -30.20
CA SER A 675 1.33 -16.56 -29.44
C SER A 675 1.77 -17.69 -30.35
N ALA A 676 3.04 -18.09 -30.21
CA ALA A 676 3.58 -19.21 -30.98
C ALA A 676 3.05 -20.56 -30.48
N ASP A 677 2.76 -20.69 -29.18
CA ASP A 677 2.23 -21.92 -28.58
C ASP A 677 1.58 -21.62 -27.22
N VAL A 678 0.24 -21.62 -27.17
CA VAL A 678 -0.53 -21.37 -25.93
C VAL A 678 -0.30 -22.42 -24.84
N TYR A 679 0.33 -23.56 -25.16
CA TYR A 679 0.66 -24.59 -24.17
C TYR A 679 1.92 -24.29 -23.35
N GLN A 680 2.74 -23.31 -23.75
CA GLN A 680 3.90 -22.93 -22.95
C GLN A 680 3.42 -22.30 -21.62
N GLY A 681 3.96 -22.78 -20.49
CA GLY A 681 3.54 -22.35 -19.14
C GLY A 681 2.41 -23.18 -18.51
N VAL A 682 1.73 -24.03 -19.28
CA VAL A 682 0.63 -24.90 -18.82
C VAL A 682 0.84 -26.36 -19.22
N SER A 683 2.01 -26.92 -18.88
CA SER A 683 2.43 -28.27 -19.28
C SER A 683 1.49 -29.41 -18.86
N ASP A 684 0.67 -29.18 -17.82
CA ASP A 684 -0.29 -30.15 -17.31
C ASP A 684 -1.53 -30.30 -18.23
N LEU A 685 -1.70 -29.40 -19.21
CA LEU A 685 -2.82 -29.43 -20.15
C LEU A 685 -2.49 -30.30 -21.37
N PRO A 686 -3.31 -31.32 -21.71
CA PRO A 686 -3.05 -32.16 -22.87
C PRO A 686 -3.05 -31.38 -24.19
N ARG A 687 -2.01 -31.58 -25.01
CA ARG A 687 -1.96 -30.99 -26.36
C ARG A 687 -3.15 -31.43 -27.20
N GLY A 688 -3.73 -30.50 -27.97
CA GLY A 688 -4.94 -30.72 -28.77
C GLY A 688 -6.26 -30.57 -28.00
N MET A 689 -6.24 -30.40 -26.67
CA MET A 689 -7.44 -30.07 -25.89
C MET A 689 -7.97 -28.66 -26.20
N VAL A 690 -7.08 -27.68 -26.35
CA VAL A 690 -7.41 -26.28 -26.62
C VAL A 690 -7.81 -26.13 -28.08
N ARG A 691 -8.97 -25.54 -28.32
CA ARG A 691 -9.52 -25.26 -29.65
C ARG A 691 -9.78 -23.79 -29.91
N TYR A 692 -10.02 -23.04 -28.85
CA TYR A 692 -10.27 -21.61 -28.94
C TYR A 692 -9.55 -20.86 -27.83
N LEU A 693 -9.24 -19.60 -28.09
CA LEU A 693 -8.85 -18.63 -27.08
C LEU A 693 -9.96 -17.58 -26.99
N ARG A 694 -10.55 -17.42 -25.79
CA ARG A 694 -11.57 -16.41 -25.53
C ARG A 694 -10.90 -15.08 -25.23
N VAL A 695 -11.36 -14.03 -25.91
CA VAL A 695 -10.93 -12.64 -25.69
C VAL A 695 -12.03 -11.95 -24.89
N ILE A 696 -11.72 -11.56 -23.66
CA ILE A 696 -12.68 -10.92 -22.75
C ILE A 696 -12.22 -9.49 -22.47
N GLN A 697 -13.12 -8.53 -22.64
CA GLN A 697 -12.94 -7.18 -22.17
C GLN A 697 -13.43 -7.08 -20.72
N LEU A 698 -12.61 -6.46 -19.87
CA LEU A 698 -12.98 -6.04 -18.53
C LEU A 698 -13.23 -4.54 -18.55
N ASP A 699 -14.47 -4.12 -18.31
CA ASP A 699 -14.83 -2.71 -18.37
C ASP A 699 -14.24 -1.93 -17.20
N TYR A 700 -13.99 -0.64 -17.46
CA TYR A 700 -13.62 0.31 -16.42
C TYR A 700 -14.80 0.57 -15.51
N LYS A 701 -14.57 0.55 -14.19
CA LYS A 701 -15.58 0.94 -13.20
C LYS A 701 -15.72 2.47 -13.21
N THR A 702 -16.40 3.01 -14.22
CA THR A 702 -16.68 4.46 -14.32
C THR A 702 -17.90 4.90 -13.52
N TYR A 703 -18.53 3.96 -12.82
CA TYR A 703 -19.74 4.18 -12.06
C TYR A 703 -19.50 4.05 -10.55
N SER A 704 -20.22 4.86 -9.78
CA SER A 704 -20.25 4.79 -8.33
C SER A 704 -21.55 5.36 -7.75
N THR A 705 -22.10 4.67 -6.76
CA THR A 705 -23.19 5.18 -5.91
C THR A 705 -22.72 6.09 -4.78
N TRP A 706 -21.41 6.36 -4.70
CA TRP A 706 -20.70 7.05 -3.60
C TRP A 706 -20.75 6.35 -2.24
N ASN A 707 -21.89 5.75 -1.91
CA ASN A 707 -22.11 4.91 -0.75
C ASN A 707 -21.88 3.44 -1.07
N LYS A 708 -21.59 2.69 -0.02
CA LYS A 708 -21.45 1.22 -0.06
C LYS A 708 -22.83 0.57 -0.11
N THR A 709 -23.11 -0.25 -1.12
CA THR A 709 -24.41 -0.96 -1.26
C THR A 709 -24.36 -2.44 -0.85
N PHE A 710 -23.17 -3.05 -0.87
CA PHE A 710 -22.93 -4.42 -0.38
C PHE A 710 -21.63 -4.48 0.47
N ARG A 711 -20.89 -5.60 0.50
CA ARG A 711 -19.67 -5.81 1.28
C ARG A 711 -18.47 -4.97 0.81
N HIS A 712 -18.42 -4.60 -0.48
CA HIS A 712 -17.48 -3.63 -1.06
C HIS A 712 -18.21 -2.75 -2.11
N SER A 713 -17.49 -1.90 -2.81
CA SER A 713 -17.93 -0.58 -3.31
C SER A 713 -18.99 -0.54 -4.38
N GLY A 714 -19.84 0.48 -4.29
CA GLY A 714 -20.76 0.81 -5.37
C GLY A 714 -21.84 -0.27 -5.51
N PRO A 715 -22.56 -0.31 -6.64
CA PRO A 715 -23.47 -1.40 -6.96
C PRO A 715 -22.68 -2.71 -7.21
N PRO A 716 -23.10 -3.87 -6.66
CA PRO A 716 -22.27 -5.06 -6.67
C PRO A 716 -22.41 -5.82 -8.00
N VAL A 717 -21.28 -6.02 -8.67
CA VAL A 717 -21.18 -6.82 -9.89
C VAL A 717 -21.31 -8.32 -9.59
N SER A 718 -20.80 -8.78 -8.45
CA SER A 718 -20.79 -10.21 -8.09
C SER A 718 -20.77 -10.42 -6.57
N ILE A 719 -21.17 -11.62 -6.13
CA ILE A 719 -21.06 -12.03 -4.71
C ILE A 719 -19.70 -12.66 -4.39
N VAL A 720 -19.01 -13.21 -5.40
CA VAL A 720 -17.63 -13.70 -5.23
C VAL A 720 -16.63 -12.56 -5.17
N GLN A 721 -17.11 -11.31 -5.25
CA GLN A 721 -16.36 -10.06 -5.11
C GLN A 721 -15.29 -9.89 -6.20
N GLU A 722 -15.54 -10.52 -7.34
CA GLU A 722 -14.80 -10.36 -8.59
C GLU A 722 -15.33 -9.11 -9.30
N GLU A 723 -14.84 -7.95 -8.87
CA GLU A 723 -15.53 -6.69 -9.13
C GLU A 723 -15.23 -6.08 -10.51
N GLY A 724 -15.67 -6.67 -11.63
CA GLY A 724 -15.62 -5.95 -12.91
C GLY A 724 -16.59 -6.52 -13.94
N VAL A 725 -17.21 -5.62 -14.72
CA VAL A 725 -18.12 -6.03 -15.79
C VAL A 725 -17.30 -6.66 -16.93
N LYS A 726 -17.73 -7.84 -17.37
CA LYS A 726 -17.04 -8.64 -18.39
C LYS A 726 -17.87 -8.78 -19.66
N ARG A 727 -17.17 -8.76 -20.81
CA ARG A 727 -17.74 -8.95 -22.15
C ARG A 727 -16.88 -9.89 -22.97
N ILE A 728 -17.50 -10.86 -23.64
CA ILE A 728 -16.78 -11.69 -24.61
C ILE A 728 -16.77 -10.96 -25.94
N LEU A 729 -15.58 -10.55 -26.38
CA LEU A 729 -15.40 -9.92 -27.69
C LEU A 729 -15.33 -10.95 -28.81
N SER A 730 -14.66 -12.09 -28.56
CA SER A 730 -14.55 -13.19 -29.51
C SER A 730 -14.03 -14.47 -28.86
N GLU A 731 -14.18 -15.57 -29.58
CA GLU A 731 -13.55 -16.87 -29.32
C GLU A 731 -12.75 -17.25 -30.57
N VAL A 732 -11.46 -16.88 -30.60
CA VAL A 732 -10.60 -17.05 -31.77
C VAL A 732 -10.09 -18.49 -31.85
N PRO A 733 -10.01 -19.10 -33.04
CA PRO A 733 -9.51 -20.47 -33.20
C PRO A 733 -8.01 -20.56 -32.86
N VAL A 734 -7.64 -21.61 -32.14
CA VAL A 734 -6.24 -21.99 -31.88
C VAL A 734 -5.84 -23.07 -32.87
N GLU A 735 -4.68 -22.89 -33.50
CA GLU A 735 -4.16 -23.84 -34.50
C GLU A 735 -3.74 -25.17 -33.88
N ALA A 736 -3.59 -26.19 -34.73
CA ALA A 736 -3.23 -27.54 -34.29
C ALA A 736 -1.87 -27.61 -33.56
N ASP A 737 -0.96 -26.68 -33.84
CA ASP A 737 0.34 -26.56 -33.16
C ASP A 737 0.27 -25.79 -31.83
N GLY A 738 -0.87 -25.17 -31.52
CA GLY A 738 -1.09 -24.32 -30.34
C GLY A 738 -0.95 -22.83 -30.62
N SER A 739 -0.67 -22.41 -31.85
CA SER A 739 -0.47 -21.00 -32.17
C SER A 739 -1.78 -20.22 -32.35
N VAL A 740 -1.73 -18.91 -32.10
CA VAL A 740 -2.86 -17.97 -32.30
C VAL A 740 -2.36 -16.60 -32.76
N HIS A 741 -3.13 -15.91 -33.60
CA HIS A 741 -2.81 -14.58 -34.13
C HIS A 741 -4.11 -13.85 -34.50
N PHE A 742 -4.40 -12.71 -33.85
CA PHE A 742 -5.68 -12.02 -33.99
C PHE A 742 -5.58 -10.51 -33.77
N THR A 743 -6.51 -9.78 -34.40
CA THR A 743 -6.70 -8.33 -34.23
C THR A 743 -7.47 -8.07 -32.94
N ALA A 744 -7.17 -6.99 -32.21
CA ALA A 744 -7.90 -6.63 -30.99
C ALA A 744 -8.02 -5.11 -30.81
N PRO A 745 -9.06 -4.61 -30.12
CA PRO A 745 -9.22 -3.19 -29.87
C PRO A 745 -8.10 -2.66 -28.97
N ALA A 746 -7.51 -1.53 -29.33
CA ALA A 746 -6.54 -0.82 -28.51
C ALA A 746 -7.24 -0.01 -27.40
N GLY A 747 -6.49 0.31 -26.34
CA GLY A 747 -6.99 1.09 -25.21
C GLY A 747 -8.04 0.38 -24.35
N ARG A 748 -8.11 -0.95 -24.41
CA ARG A 748 -9.04 -1.78 -23.61
C ARG A 748 -8.27 -2.73 -22.69
N THR A 749 -8.85 -3.00 -21.52
CA THR A 749 -8.43 -4.08 -20.63
C THR A 749 -8.88 -5.42 -21.20
N LEU A 750 -7.95 -6.26 -21.64
CA LEU A 750 -8.24 -7.55 -22.26
C LEU A 750 -7.62 -8.68 -21.46
N TYR A 751 -8.38 -9.72 -21.13
CA TYR A 751 -7.84 -10.95 -20.55
C TYR A 751 -8.33 -12.18 -21.29
N PHE A 752 -7.62 -13.29 -21.13
CA PHE A 752 -7.73 -14.45 -22.01
C PHE A 752 -8.06 -15.73 -21.25
N GLN A 753 -8.81 -16.61 -21.92
CA GLN A 753 -9.09 -17.98 -21.45
C GLN A 753 -8.81 -18.97 -22.57
N LEU A 754 -8.20 -20.10 -22.24
CA LEU A 754 -8.08 -21.25 -23.14
C LEU A 754 -9.36 -22.08 -23.05
N LEU A 755 -9.92 -22.46 -24.20
CA LEU A 755 -11.17 -23.21 -24.27
C LEU A 755 -11.02 -24.54 -24.98
N ASP A 756 -11.80 -25.54 -24.56
CA ASP A 756 -11.93 -26.82 -25.26
C ASP A 756 -12.87 -26.76 -26.48
N ALA A 757 -13.08 -27.91 -27.14
CA ALA A 757 -13.98 -28.03 -28.30
C ALA A 757 -15.46 -27.74 -27.97
N GLN A 758 -15.84 -27.80 -26.70
CA GLN A 758 -17.18 -27.48 -26.19
C GLN A 758 -17.26 -26.04 -25.68
N ARG A 759 -16.22 -25.22 -25.90
CA ARG A 759 -16.11 -23.81 -25.48
C ARG A 759 -16.05 -23.62 -23.96
N ARG A 760 -15.71 -24.66 -23.18
CA ARG A 760 -15.51 -24.57 -21.73
C ARG A 760 -14.10 -24.06 -21.43
N CYS A 761 -13.97 -23.17 -20.46
CA CYS A 761 -12.66 -22.74 -19.98
C CYS A 761 -11.87 -23.90 -19.38
N VAL A 762 -10.65 -24.11 -19.89
CA VAL A 762 -9.69 -25.09 -19.37
C VAL A 762 -8.53 -24.43 -18.62
N HIS A 763 -8.27 -23.14 -18.87
CA HIS A 763 -7.31 -22.34 -18.13
C HIS A 763 -7.63 -20.85 -18.30
N THR A 764 -7.42 -20.04 -17.25
CA THR A 764 -7.79 -18.62 -17.21
C THR A 764 -6.63 -17.76 -16.74
N MET A 765 -6.45 -16.60 -17.38
CA MET A 765 -5.55 -15.55 -16.91
C MET A 765 -6.16 -14.88 -15.66
N ARG A 766 -5.36 -14.70 -14.59
CA ARG A 766 -5.72 -13.92 -13.39
C ARG A 766 -4.97 -12.58 -13.33
N SER A 767 -5.10 -11.84 -14.42
CA SER A 767 -4.55 -10.50 -14.69
C SER A 767 -5.13 -10.06 -16.03
N PHE A 768 -4.62 -8.96 -16.61
CA PHE A 768 -5.03 -8.50 -17.93
C PHE A 768 -3.84 -7.97 -18.75
N SER A 769 -4.08 -7.83 -20.04
CA SER A 769 -3.21 -7.20 -21.03
C SER A 769 -3.98 -6.13 -21.80
N GLY A 770 -3.30 -5.48 -22.73
CA GLY A 770 -3.85 -4.42 -23.56
C GLY A 770 -2.88 -4.05 -24.67
N LEU A 771 -3.37 -3.25 -25.60
CA LEU A 771 -2.63 -2.75 -26.76
C LEU A 771 -2.78 -1.23 -26.83
N MET A 772 -1.70 -0.55 -27.20
CA MET A 772 -1.78 0.79 -27.75
C MET A 772 -2.14 0.74 -29.25
N PRO A 773 -2.67 1.82 -29.84
CA PRO A 773 -3.05 1.85 -31.25
C PRO A 773 -1.91 1.41 -32.17
N GLY A 774 -2.15 0.39 -33.02
CA GLY A 774 -1.15 -0.15 -33.95
C GLY A 774 -0.10 -1.08 -33.32
N GLU A 775 -0.15 -1.33 -32.00
CA GLU A 775 0.80 -2.21 -31.33
C GLU A 775 0.64 -3.67 -31.80
N GLN A 776 1.77 -4.36 -31.96
CA GLN A 776 1.82 -5.81 -32.15
C GLN A 776 2.47 -6.43 -30.92
N ARG A 777 1.77 -7.35 -30.27
CA ARG A 777 2.19 -7.90 -28.98
C ARG A 777 2.13 -9.42 -28.96
N GLY A 778 3.29 -10.02 -28.67
CA GLY A 778 3.45 -11.46 -28.55
C GLY A 778 3.59 -11.94 -27.11
N CYS A 779 3.09 -13.14 -26.83
CA CYS A 779 3.52 -13.95 -25.68
C CYS A 779 4.08 -15.30 -26.16
N ILE A 780 4.99 -15.88 -25.38
CA ILE A 780 5.58 -17.19 -25.69
C ILE A 780 4.56 -18.29 -25.40
N GLY A 781 3.69 -18.09 -24.39
CA GLY A 781 2.51 -18.90 -24.13
C GLY A 781 1.63 -18.31 -23.03
N CYS A 782 0.99 -19.16 -22.24
CA CYS A 782 0.13 -18.76 -21.14
C CYS A 782 0.88 -18.87 -19.81
N HIS A 783 1.22 -17.71 -19.23
CA HIS A 783 1.76 -17.58 -17.86
C HIS A 783 3.22 -18.02 -17.69
N GLU A 784 4.02 -17.87 -18.75
CA GLU A 784 5.44 -18.16 -18.80
C GLU A 784 6.33 -17.10 -18.10
N GLN A 785 7.59 -17.45 -17.87
CA GLN A 785 8.61 -16.48 -17.48
C GLN A 785 9.07 -15.67 -18.69
N HIS A 786 9.06 -14.34 -18.59
CA HIS A 786 9.51 -13.43 -19.65
C HIS A 786 10.98 -13.59 -20.06
N SER A 787 11.80 -14.28 -19.25
CA SER A 787 13.20 -14.63 -19.57
C SER A 787 13.33 -15.90 -20.42
N ALA A 788 12.23 -16.61 -20.69
CA ALA A 788 12.23 -17.77 -21.56
C ALA A 788 12.52 -17.36 -23.01
N ALA A 789 13.33 -18.15 -23.71
CA ALA A 789 13.48 -18.00 -25.14
C ALA A 789 12.21 -18.49 -25.86
N PRO A 790 11.76 -17.81 -26.92
CA PRO A 790 10.64 -18.30 -27.71
C PRO A 790 10.98 -19.67 -28.35
N PRO A 791 9.97 -20.51 -28.65
CA PRO A 791 10.18 -21.78 -29.32
C PRO A 791 10.85 -21.59 -30.69
N ARG A 792 11.67 -22.56 -31.11
CA ARG A 792 12.42 -22.52 -32.38
C ARG A 792 11.55 -22.58 -33.64
N GLN A 793 10.30 -23.03 -33.53
CA GLN A 793 9.37 -23.15 -34.66
C GLN A 793 8.37 -21.98 -34.63
N GLY A 794 8.20 -21.32 -35.78
CA GLY A 794 7.17 -20.29 -35.94
C GLY A 794 5.79 -20.92 -36.06
N GLY A 795 4.82 -20.43 -35.29
CA GLY A 795 3.47 -20.97 -35.24
C GLY A 795 2.69 -20.82 -36.56
N LEU A 796 1.84 -21.79 -36.89
CA LEU A 796 0.98 -21.81 -38.07
C LEU A 796 0.12 -20.54 -38.20
N ALA A 797 -0.39 -20.00 -37.10
CA ALA A 797 -1.22 -18.80 -37.09
C ALA A 797 -0.46 -17.54 -37.56
N LEU A 798 0.86 -17.51 -37.39
CA LEU A 798 1.73 -16.40 -37.80
C LEU A 798 2.02 -16.40 -39.31
N GLN A 799 1.70 -17.48 -40.02
CA GLN A 799 1.92 -17.59 -41.48
C GLN A 799 0.78 -16.95 -42.29
N ARG A 800 -0.23 -16.40 -41.61
CA ARG A 800 -1.42 -15.78 -42.21
C ARG A 800 -1.74 -14.45 -41.52
N PRO A 801 -2.54 -13.58 -42.16
CA PRO A 801 -3.04 -12.36 -41.52
C PRO A 801 -3.76 -12.66 -40.19
N PRO A 802 -3.77 -11.71 -39.24
CA PRO A 802 -4.47 -11.87 -37.98
C PRO A 802 -5.95 -12.19 -38.20
N THR A 803 -6.50 -13.07 -37.36
CA THR A 803 -7.93 -13.35 -37.34
C THR A 803 -8.69 -12.14 -36.80
N GLU A 804 -9.72 -11.69 -37.52
CA GLU A 804 -10.62 -10.63 -37.05
C GLU A 804 -11.55 -11.14 -35.94
N LEU A 805 -11.88 -10.27 -34.98
CA LEU A 805 -12.79 -10.64 -33.90
C LEU A 805 -14.20 -10.84 -34.43
N SER A 806 -14.76 -12.02 -34.18
CA SER A 806 -16.17 -12.32 -34.40
C SER A 806 -16.87 -12.49 -33.06
N PRO A 807 -17.87 -11.65 -32.73
CA PRO A 807 -18.64 -11.81 -31.51
C PRO A 807 -19.36 -13.16 -31.43
N PRO A 808 -19.63 -13.68 -30.21
CA PRO A 808 -20.50 -14.83 -30.00
C PRO A 808 -21.95 -14.54 -30.44
N PRO A 809 -22.86 -15.54 -30.45
CA PRO A 809 -24.24 -15.38 -30.94
C PRO A 809 -25.07 -14.27 -30.26
N TRP A 810 -24.63 -13.81 -29.10
CA TRP A 810 -25.25 -12.71 -28.34
C TRP A 810 -24.59 -11.35 -28.57
N GLY A 811 -23.60 -11.24 -29.46
CA GLY A 811 -22.84 -10.01 -29.64
C GLY A 811 -21.90 -9.74 -28.47
N THR A 812 -21.71 -8.46 -28.15
CA THR A 812 -20.77 -7.98 -27.10
C THR A 812 -21.49 -7.38 -25.87
N GLU A 813 -22.74 -7.78 -25.66
CA GLU A 813 -23.50 -7.47 -24.44
C GLU A 813 -22.73 -7.93 -23.19
N SER A 814 -22.92 -7.24 -22.06
CA SER A 814 -22.20 -7.61 -20.83
C SER A 814 -22.83 -8.83 -20.15
N ILE A 815 -21.99 -9.61 -19.47
CA ILE A 815 -22.39 -10.87 -18.85
C ILE A 815 -23.00 -10.61 -17.47
N SER A 816 -24.24 -11.04 -17.28
CA SER A 816 -24.98 -10.92 -16.02
C SER A 816 -25.80 -12.17 -15.74
N TYR A 817 -26.19 -12.37 -14.48
CA TYR A 817 -27.04 -13.50 -14.10
C TYR A 817 -28.41 -13.44 -14.77
N GLU A 818 -29.02 -12.24 -14.80
CA GLU A 818 -30.36 -12.01 -15.37
C GLU A 818 -30.42 -12.27 -16.87
N ARG A 819 -29.30 -12.07 -17.58
CA ARG A 819 -29.28 -12.16 -19.05
C ARG A 819 -28.70 -13.47 -19.56
N PHE A 820 -27.76 -14.08 -18.84
CA PHE A 820 -27.07 -15.29 -19.30
C PHE A 820 -27.49 -16.57 -18.58
N ALA A 821 -27.83 -16.50 -17.28
CA ALA A 821 -28.13 -17.68 -16.49
C ALA A 821 -29.64 -17.88 -16.31
N GLN A 822 -30.35 -16.92 -15.70
CA GLN A 822 -31.76 -17.08 -15.35
C GLN A 822 -32.65 -17.47 -16.55
N PRO A 823 -32.51 -16.90 -17.77
CA PRO A 823 -33.34 -17.29 -18.91
C PRO A 823 -33.13 -18.75 -19.34
N VAL A 824 -31.91 -19.28 -19.17
CA VAL A 824 -31.60 -20.69 -19.43
C VAL A 824 -32.26 -21.57 -18.36
N LEU A 825 -32.16 -21.16 -17.09
CA LEU A 825 -32.78 -21.89 -15.97
C LEU A 825 -34.30 -21.91 -16.09
N ASP A 826 -34.94 -20.78 -16.41
CA ASP A 826 -36.39 -20.68 -16.57
C ASP A 826 -36.90 -21.62 -17.65
N ARG A 827 -36.18 -21.69 -18.78
CA ARG A 827 -36.57 -22.51 -19.92
C ARG A 827 -36.35 -24.01 -19.69
N TYR A 828 -35.27 -24.38 -19.02
CA TYR A 828 -34.81 -25.79 -18.99
C TYR A 828 -34.84 -26.43 -17.61
N CYS A 829 -34.75 -25.67 -16.52
CA CYS A 829 -34.51 -26.20 -15.18
C CYS A 829 -35.69 -25.97 -14.22
N VAL A 830 -36.32 -24.79 -14.24
CA VAL A 830 -37.30 -24.36 -13.22
C VAL A 830 -38.49 -25.31 -13.12
N ARG A 831 -38.99 -25.87 -14.23
CA ARG A 831 -40.12 -26.82 -14.22
C ARG A 831 -39.93 -27.98 -13.24
N CYS A 832 -38.72 -28.54 -13.16
CA CYS A 832 -38.38 -29.63 -12.25
C CYS A 832 -37.91 -29.12 -10.87
N HIS A 833 -37.45 -27.87 -10.81
CA HIS A 833 -36.80 -27.24 -9.67
C HIS A 833 -37.58 -26.00 -9.16
N GLN A 834 -38.89 -26.10 -8.91
CA GLN A 834 -39.73 -24.96 -8.46
C GLN A 834 -40.25 -25.05 -7.00
N GLY A 835 -39.89 -26.09 -6.25
CA GLY A 835 -40.03 -26.20 -4.78
C GLY A 835 -41.41 -26.04 -4.12
N GLN A 836 -42.49 -25.74 -4.87
CA GLN A 836 -43.83 -25.47 -4.30
C GLN A 836 -44.86 -26.58 -4.55
N GLU A 837 -44.54 -27.60 -5.36
CA GLU A 837 -45.40 -28.75 -5.64
C GLU A 837 -44.90 -30.02 -4.91
N PRO A 838 -45.77 -30.91 -4.43
CA PRO A 838 -45.37 -32.23 -3.95
C PRO A 838 -44.61 -33.00 -5.05
N GLY A 839 -43.31 -33.25 -4.82
CA GLY A 839 -42.43 -33.93 -5.80
C GLY A 839 -41.44 -33.03 -6.54
N ALA A 840 -41.44 -31.70 -6.31
CA ALA A 840 -40.43 -30.80 -6.88
C ALA A 840 -39.02 -31.10 -6.31
N ALA A 841 -38.00 -31.12 -7.18
CA ALA A 841 -36.63 -31.39 -6.80
C ALA A 841 -35.95 -30.16 -6.17
N LEU A 842 -35.07 -30.38 -5.19
CA LEU A 842 -34.15 -29.36 -4.68
C LEU A 842 -32.84 -29.34 -5.50
N PRO A 843 -32.17 -28.17 -5.60
CA PRO A 843 -32.60 -26.88 -5.08
C PRO A 843 -33.69 -26.23 -5.94
N ASN A 844 -34.41 -25.25 -5.40
CA ASN A 844 -35.40 -24.49 -6.18
C ASN A 844 -34.69 -23.37 -6.97
N LEU A 845 -34.93 -23.27 -8.27
CA LEU A 845 -34.27 -22.33 -9.20
C LEU A 845 -35.22 -21.24 -9.73
N ALA A 846 -36.48 -21.24 -9.29
CA ALA A 846 -37.44 -20.20 -9.65
C ALA A 846 -37.01 -18.83 -9.09
N PRO A 847 -37.12 -17.74 -9.87
CA PRO A 847 -36.73 -16.40 -9.43
C PRO A 847 -37.38 -16.03 -8.10
N ARG A 848 -36.56 -15.76 -7.07
CA ARG A 848 -37.05 -15.29 -5.78
C ARG A 848 -36.01 -14.41 -5.07
N PRO A 849 -36.44 -13.46 -4.22
CA PRO A 849 -35.53 -12.62 -3.46
C PRO A 849 -34.58 -13.47 -2.60
N GLY A 850 -33.31 -13.06 -2.53
CA GLY A 850 -32.30 -13.66 -1.67
C GLY A 850 -31.78 -12.66 -0.63
N HIS A 851 -30.56 -12.90 -0.16
CA HIS A 851 -29.88 -12.02 0.78
C HIS A 851 -29.35 -10.76 0.09
N SER A 852 -29.56 -9.59 0.70
CA SER A 852 -29.15 -8.28 0.17
C SER A 852 -29.76 -8.02 -1.22
N VAL A 853 -28.96 -7.61 -2.21
CA VAL A 853 -29.43 -7.34 -3.58
C VAL A 853 -29.52 -8.58 -4.47
N PHE A 854 -29.05 -9.74 -3.99
CA PHE A 854 -28.93 -10.95 -4.80
C PHE A 854 -30.23 -11.76 -4.81
N LYS A 855 -30.48 -12.46 -5.92
CA LYS A 855 -31.56 -13.46 -6.02
C LYS A 855 -31.13 -14.78 -5.40
N GLU A 856 -32.05 -15.48 -4.75
CA GLU A 856 -31.71 -16.71 -4.03
C GLU A 856 -31.25 -17.88 -4.95
N PRO A 857 -31.79 -18.07 -6.18
CA PRO A 857 -31.27 -19.08 -7.10
C PRO A 857 -29.81 -18.82 -7.49
N TYR A 858 -29.43 -17.55 -7.67
CA TYR A 858 -28.04 -17.17 -7.89
C TYR A 858 -27.16 -17.56 -6.69
N LEU A 859 -27.58 -17.22 -5.47
CA LEU A 859 -26.87 -17.59 -4.24
C LEU A 859 -26.75 -19.11 -4.07
N THR A 860 -27.79 -19.85 -4.46
CA THR A 860 -27.81 -21.32 -4.44
C THR A 860 -26.77 -21.91 -5.39
N LEU A 861 -26.71 -21.40 -6.63
CA LEU A 861 -25.80 -21.91 -7.66
C LEU A 861 -24.35 -21.56 -7.34
N VAL A 862 -24.11 -20.32 -6.91
CA VAL A 862 -22.77 -19.82 -6.59
C VAL A 862 -22.30 -20.34 -5.23
N GLY A 863 -23.18 -20.64 -4.28
CA GLY A 863 -22.84 -21.14 -2.94
C GLY A 863 -22.67 -20.02 -1.89
N PRO A 864 -22.37 -20.37 -0.61
CA PRO A 864 -22.32 -19.43 0.53
C PRO A 864 -21.08 -18.49 0.51
N ALA A 865 -20.89 -17.75 -0.58
CA ALA A 865 -19.78 -16.83 -0.78
C ALA A 865 -19.91 -15.52 -0.04
N GLY A 866 -18.82 -15.07 0.57
CA GLY A 866 -18.70 -13.75 1.16
C GLY A 866 -17.49 -13.61 2.09
N TRP A 867 -17.01 -12.38 2.24
CA TRP A 867 -15.94 -12.00 3.15
C TRP A 867 -16.11 -12.62 4.56
N GLY A 868 -15.12 -13.35 5.06
CA GLY A 868 -15.19 -14.00 6.38
C GLY A 868 -16.11 -15.24 6.47
N ASN A 869 -16.61 -15.76 5.34
CA ASN A 869 -17.28 -17.06 5.27
C ASN A 869 -16.35 -18.08 4.58
N PRO A 870 -15.59 -18.89 5.33
CA PRO A 870 -14.69 -19.88 4.72
C PRO A 870 -15.47 -21.00 4.01
N VAL A 871 -15.02 -21.40 2.83
CA VAL A 871 -15.52 -22.61 2.14
C VAL A 871 -15.02 -23.84 2.89
N SER A 872 -15.90 -24.81 3.15
CA SER A 872 -15.48 -26.10 3.71
C SER A 872 -14.54 -26.83 2.75
N GLY A 873 -13.44 -27.38 3.29
CA GLY A 873 -12.43 -28.06 2.48
C GLY A 873 -12.98 -29.26 1.69
N GLY A 874 -12.39 -29.55 0.52
CA GLY A 874 -12.68 -30.74 -0.29
C GLY A 874 -13.71 -30.55 -1.42
N GLN A 875 -14.28 -29.36 -1.60
CA GLN A 875 -15.18 -29.04 -2.72
C GLN A 875 -14.42 -28.31 -3.83
N PRO A 876 -14.40 -28.79 -5.08
CA PRO A 876 -13.81 -28.06 -6.20
C PRO A 876 -14.70 -26.88 -6.62
N GLY A 877 -14.26 -25.64 -6.36
CA GLY A 877 -14.95 -24.41 -6.76
C GLY A 877 -16.08 -23.95 -5.83
N TYR A 878 -16.63 -22.76 -6.10
CA TYR A 878 -17.76 -22.21 -5.36
C TYR A 878 -19.09 -22.75 -5.87
N GLY A 879 -19.86 -23.35 -4.97
CA GLY A 879 -21.19 -23.88 -5.26
C GLY A 879 -21.16 -24.93 -6.38
N ILE A 880 -22.31 -25.17 -7.00
CA ILE A 880 -22.37 -26.09 -8.16
C ILE A 880 -21.98 -25.39 -9.46
N ALA A 881 -21.96 -24.06 -9.49
CA ALA A 881 -21.50 -23.28 -10.62
C ALA A 881 -19.98 -23.43 -10.87
N GLY A 882 -19.18 -23.64 -9.81
CA GLY A 882 -17.74 -23.84 -9.92
C GLY A 882 -16.93 -22.54 -10.02
N ALA A 883 -17.46 -21.41 -9.51
CA ALA A 883 -16.77 -20.13 -9.52
C ALA A 883 -15.43 -20.17 -8.75
N ILE A 884 -14.53 -19.22 -9.03
CA ILE A 884 -13.27 -19.09 -8.29
C ILE A 884 -13.55 -18.54 -6.89
N PRO A 885 -13.10 -19.20 -5.81
CA PRO A 885 -13.32 -18.72 -4.43
C PRO A 885 -12.32 -17.64 -4.03
N VAL A 886 -12.40 -16.49 -4.69
CA VAL A 886 -11.42 -15.39 -4.60
C VAL A 886 -11.12 -15.00 -3.15
N GLU A 887 -12.13 -14.65 -2.35
CA GLU A 887 -11.94 -14.12 -0.98
C GLU A 887 -12.37 -15.05 0.16
N SER A 888 -12.83 -16.26 -0.16
CA SER A 888 -13.48 -17.12 0.83
C SER A 888 -12.76 -18.47 1.01
N ALA A 889 -11.66 -18.71 0.27
CA ALA A 889 -10.84 -19.91 0.41
C ALA A 889 -9.52 -19.71 1.18
N TYR A 890 -9.14 -18.47 1.45
CA TYR A 890 -7.80 -18.13 1.93
C TYR A 890 -7.86 -17.06 3.03
N ASP A 891 -6.85 -17.03 3.89
CA ASP A 891 -6.64 -15.91 4.81
C ASP A 891 -5.98 -14.72 4.08
N GLN A 892 -6.11 -13.51 4.63
CA GLN A 892 -5.61 -12.27 4.00
C GLN A 892 -4.11 -12.27 3.70
N ASN A 893 -3.33 -13.10 4.40
CA ASN A 893 -1.87 -13.21 4.23
C ASN A 893 -1.45 -14.57 3.62
N ASP A 894 -2.38 -15.37 3.08
CA ASP A 894 -2.06 -16.67 2.48
C ASP A 894 -1.60 -16.49 1.01
N PRO A 895 -0.33 -16.83 0.68
CA PRO A 895 0.21 -16.64 -0.66
C PRO A 895 -0.52 -17.45 -1.73
N ARG A 896 -1.19 -18.56 -1.37
CA ARG A 896 -1.94 -19.40 -2.33
C ARG A 896 -3.05 -18.62 -3.03
N ALA A 897 -3.60 -17.60 -2.38
CA ALA A 897 -4.65 -16.74 -2.93
C ALA A 897 -4.20 -15.99 -4.21
N LEU A 898 -2.89 -15.70 -4.31
CA LEU A 898 -2.28 -14.90 -5.38
C LEU A 898 -1.62 -15.74 -6.48
N THR A 899 -1.44 -17.05 -6.25
CA THR A 899 -0.78 -17.95 -7.21
C THR A 899 -1.60 -18.19 -8.48
N THR A 900 -0.89 -18.54 -9.56
CA THR A 900 -1.49 -19.07 -10.79
C THR A 900 -2.31 -20.32 -10.50
N LEU A 901 -3.52 -20.38 -11.04
CA LEU A 901 -4.39 -21.54 -10.91
C LEU A 901 -3.93 -22.69 -11.80
N ARG A 902 -4.14 -23.92 -11.35
CA ARG A 902 -3.91 -25.10 -12.19
C ARG A 902 -4.98 -25.19 -13.29
N PRO A 903 -4.65 -25.75 -14.47
CA PRO A 903 -5.66 -26.04 -15.49
C PRO A 903 -6.80 -26.90 -14.92
N LEU A 904 -8.02 -26.68 -15.42
CA LEU A 904 -9.24 -27.40 -15.04
C LEU A 904 -9.58 -27.36 -13.53
N GLN A 905 -9.02 -26.41 -12.78
CA GLN A 905 -9.25 -26.33 -11.33
C GLN A 905 -10.65 -25.79 -10.98
N TYR A 906 -11.15 -24.81 -11.75
CA TYR A 906 -12.40 -24.08 -11.52
C TYR A 906 -13.13 -23.79 -12.85
N LEU A 907 -14.22 -23.04 -12.78
CA LEU A 907 -15.04 -22.58 -13.91
C LEU A 907 -15.69 -23.76 -14.66
N ALA A 908 -16.09 -23.59 -15.93
CA ALA A 908 -16.84 -24.60 -16.67
C ALA A 908 -16.10 -25.93 -16.83
N GLY A 909 -14.76 -25.92 -16.78
CA GLY A 909 -13.93 -27.13 -16.81
C GLY A 909 -14.12 -28.04 -15.60
N ASN A 910 -14.68 -27.53 -14.49
CA ASN A 910 -14.93 -28.28 -13.26
C ASN A 910 -16.30 -27.94 -12.64
N SER A 911 -17.26 -27.52 -13.46
CA SER A 911 -18.57 -27.04 -13.01
C SER A 911 -19.60 -28.16 -13.05
N ARG A 912 -20.16 -28.51 -11.88
CA ARG A 912 -21.24 -29.49 -11.78
C ARG A 912 -22.49 -29.01 -12.53
N LEU A 913 -22.78 -27.71 -12.52
CA LEU A 913 -23.89 -27.11 -13.25
C LEU A 913 -23.75 -27.34 -14.76
N ILE A 914 -22.57 -27.06 -15.32
CA ILE A 914 -22.30 -27.25 -16.75
C ILE A 914 -22.34 -28.74 -17.12
N ASP A 915 -21.77 -29.62 -16.29
CA ASP A 915 -21.83 -31.06 -16.52
C ASP A 915 -23.29 -31.56 -16.59
N LEU A 916 -24.14 -31.12 -15.67
CA LEU A 916 -25.56 -31.49 -15.66
C LEU A 916 -26.28 -30.96 -16.91
N ALA A 917 -26.10 -29.68 -17.23
CA ALA A 917 -26.75 -29.01 -18.35
C ALA A 917 -26.32 -29.59 -19.71
N MET A 918 -25.05 -29.99 -19.85
CA MET A 918 -24.50 -30.55 -21.09
C MET A 918 -24.78 -32.04 -21.24
N SER A 919 -24.99 -32.77 -20.14
CA SER A 919 -25.10 -34.24 -20.18
C SER A 919 -26.31 -34.77 -20.95
N GLY A 920 -27.41 -34.01 -21.00
CA GLY A 920 -28.68 -34.49 -21.51
C GLY A 920 -29.38 -35.56 -20.66
N LYS A 921 -28.80 -35.93 -19.50
CA LYS A 921 -29.25 -37.04 -18.64
C LYS A 921 -30.00 -36.56 -17.40
N HIS A 922 -29.81 -35.31 -16.99
CA HIS A 922 -30.49 -34.75 -15.83
C HIS A 922 -31.95 -34.46 -16.18
N TYR A 923 -32.86 -35.31 -15.71
CA TYR A 923 -34.30 -35.28 -16.04
C TYR A 923 -34.61 -35.31 -17.55
N ASP A 924 -33.73 -35.94 -18.35
CA ASP A 924 -33.81 -36.01 -19.81
C ASP A 924 -33.93 -34.63 -20.51
N VAL A 925 -33.45 -33.57 -19.86
CA VAL A 925 -33.46 -32.22 -20.41
C VAL A 925 -32.27 -32.02 -21.33
N GLN A 926 -32.54 -31.57 -22.56
CA GLN A 926 -31.54 -31.19 -23.55
C GLN A 926 -31.50 -29.67 -23.69
N VAL A 927 -30.43 -29.03 -23.25
CA VAL A 927 -30.22 -27.58 -23.42
C VAL A 927 -29.71 -27.33 -24.84
N ASP A 928 -30.33 -26.39 -25.56
CA ASP A 928 -29.86 -26.04 -26.91
C ASP A 928 -28.45 -25.42 -26.89
N PRO A 929 -27.68 -25.53 -28.00
CA PRO A 929 -26.28 -25.09 -28.02
C PRO A 929 -26.06 -23.61 -27.65
N VAL A 930 -26.98 -22.71 -28.02
CA VAL A 930 -26.84 -21.28 -27.75
C VAL A 930 -27.09 -20.98 -26.27
N SER A 931 -28.15 -21.57 -25.70
CA SER A 931 -28.41 -21.47 -24.26
C SER A 931 -27.32 -22.11 -23.41
N LEU A 932 -26.78 -23.27 -23.82
CA LEU A 932 -25.67 -23.89 -23.12
C LEU A 932 -24.41 -23.01 -23.16
N HIS A 933 -24.10 -22.41 -24.31
CA HIS A 933 -22.95 -21.53 -24.45
C HIS A 933 -23.09 -20.25 -23.59
N ARG A 934 -24.29 -19.67 -23.48
CA ARG A 934 -24.56 -18.57 -22.54
C ARG A 934 -24.31 -18.98 -21.09
N LEU A 935 -24.77 -20.17 -20.68
CA LEU A 935 -24.56 -20.66 -19.32
C LEU A 935 -23.06 -20.92 -19.03
N ILE A 936 -22.32 -21.49 -19.98
CA ILE A 936 -20.87 -21.67 -19.91
C ILE A 936 -20.17 -20.31 -19.77
N ALA A 937 -20.53 -19.33 -20.60
CA ALA A 937 -19.95 -17.99 -20.55
C ALA A 937 -20.19 -17.29 -19.21
N TRP A 938 -21.38 -17.45 -18.61
CA TRP A 938 -21.66 -16.92 -17.28
C TRP A 938 -20.78 -17.56 -16.19
N VAL A 939 -20.65 -18.88 -16.21
CA VAL A 939 -19.77 -19.60 -15.27
C VAL A 939 -18.31 -19.18 -15.46
N ASP A 940 -17.82 -19.15 -16.70
CA ASP A 940 -16.44 -18.83 -17.04
C ASP A 940 -16.06 -17.37 -16.80
N ALA A 941 -17.04 -16.46 -16.82
CA ALA A 941 -16.88 -15.08 -16.35
C ALA A 941 -16.86 -14.95 -14.82
N CYS A 942 -16.76 -16.06 -14.09
CA CYS A 942 -16.82 -16.15 -12.63
C CYS A 942 -18.17 -15.72 -12.03
N CYS A 943 -19.26 -16.04 -12.73
CA CYS A 943 -20.63 -15.89 -12.25
C CYS A 943 -21.01 -14.45 -11.84
N PRO A 944 -20.87 -13.43 -12.71
CA PRO A 944 -21.31 -12.08 -12.39
C PRO A 944 -22.82 -12.04 -12.16
N PHE A 945 -23.25 -11.22 -11.20
CA PHE A 945 -24.66 -10.95 -10.92
C PHE A 945 -25.19 -9.84 -11.83
N MET A 946 -24.58 -8.65 -11.80
CA MET A 946 -24.96 -7.49 -12.63
C MET A 946 -23.93 -7.25 -13.74
N GLY A 947 -24.42 -6.99 -14.94
CA GLY A 947 -23.66 -6.45 -16.05
C GLY A 947 -23.84 -4.93 -16.13
N GLU A 948 -23.22 -4.29 -17.14
CA GLU A 948 -23.40 -2.85 -17.39
C GLU A 948 -24.88 -2.49 -17.56
N GLU A 949 -25.67 -3.28 -18.29
CA GLU A 949 -27.07 -2.96 -18.55
C GLU A 949 -27.89 -2.85 -17.25
N GLU A 950 -27.74 -3.78 -16.30
CA GLU A 950 -28.41 -3.69 -15.00
C GLU A 950 -27.86 -2.54 -14.14
N LEU A 951 -26.55 -2.28 -14.23
CA LEU A 951 -25.93 -1.17 -13.51
C LEU A 951 -26.46 0.17 -14.00
N ARG A 952 -26.49 0.42 -15.32
CA ARG A 952 -27.00 1.69 -15.90
C ARG A 952 -28.48 1.90 -15.65
N ALA A 953 -29.24 0.84 -15.37
CA ALA A 953 -30.64 0.94 -14.99
C ALA A 953 -30.82 1.50 -13.56
N LEU A 954 -29.76 1.55 -12.75
CA LEU A 954 -29.76 2.25 -11.47
C LEU A 954 -29.69 3.76 -11.71
N GLY A 955 -30.46 4.54 -10.96
CA GLY A 955 -30.38 6.00 -11.02
C GLY A 955 -29.02 6.55 -10.57
N ASP A 956 -28.67 7.74 -11.02
CA ASP A 956 -27.51 8.46 -10.51
C ASP A 956 -27.71 8.84 -9.03
N PRO A 957 -26.65 8.81 -8.20
CA PRO A 957 -26.74 9.25 -6.82
C PRO A 957 -26.94 10.76 -6.73
N GLU A 958 -27.70 11.21 -5.73
CA GLU A 958 -27.91 12.61 -5.41
C GLU A 958 -27.81 12.82 -3.90
N PHE A 959 -26.94 13.73 -3.47
CA PHE A 959 -26.72 14.06 -2.07
C PHE A 959 -26.12 15.47 -1.91
N PRO A 960 -26.31 16.15 -0.77
CA PRO A 960 -25.72 17.46 -0.52
C PRO A 960 -24.18 17.43 -0.63
N GLY A 961 -23.60 18.40 -1.35
CA GLY A 961 -22.15 18.49 -1.56
C GLY A 961 -21.62 17.65 -2.73
N ILE A 962 -22.47 16.96 -3.48
CA ILE A 962 -22.03 16.18 -4.65
C ILE A 962 -21.33 17.04 -5.71
N ASP A 963 -21.74 18.30 -5.86
CA ASP A 963 -21.19 19.23 -6.86
C ASP A 963 -19.85 19.85 -6.43
N SER A 964 -19.40 19.66 -5.18
CA SER A 964 -18.06 20.07 -4.74
C SER A 964 -17.01 18.98 -4.92
N LEU A 965 -17.38 17.83 -5.49
CA LEU A 965 -16.48 16.73 -5.77
C LEU A 965 -15.78 16.93 -7.13
N PRO A 966 -14.46 16.70 -7.25
CA PRO A 966 -13.75 16.79 -8.53
C PRO A 966 -14.33 15.91 -9.63
N ILE A 967 -14.78 14.69 -9.27
CA ILE A 967 -15.50 13.80 -10.18
C ILE A 967 -16.84 13.45 -9.57
N ARG A 968 -17.90 14.01 -10.15
CA ARG A 968 -19.28 13.74 -9.75
C ARG A 968 -19.60 12.25 -9.91
N PRO A 969 -19.99 11.54 -8.83
CA PRO A 969 -20.42 10.14 -8.88
C PRO A 969 -21.65 9.97 -9.76
N ARG A 970 -21.60 8.99 -10.65
CA ARG A 970 -22.68 8.66 -11.59
C ARG A 970 -22.82 7.15 -11.72
N VAL A 971 -23.99 6.68 -12.11
CA VAL A 971 -24.23 5.27 -12.44
C VAL A 971 -24.95 5.17 -13.78
N ALA A 972 -26.20 5.66 -13.86
CA ALA A 972 -26.96 5.75 -15.10
C ALA A 972 -26.20 6.51 -16.19
N THR A 973 -25.65 7.69 -15.84
CA THR A 973 -25.00 8.60 -16.79
C THR A 973 -23.48 8.60 -16.69
N ALA A 974 -22.89 7.59 -16.03
CA ALA A 974 -21.44 7.49 -15.93
C ALA A 974 -20.80 7.36 -17.32
N PRO A 975 -19.68 8.04 -17.58
CA PRO A 975 -19.13 8.14 -18.93
C PRO A 975 -18.55 6.81 -19.42
N VAL A 976 -18.50 6.65 -20.75
CA VAL A 976 -17.65 5.67 -21.42
C VAL A 976 -16.38 6.40 -21.86
N ILE A 977 -15.22 5.93 -21.37
CA ILE A 977 -13.94 6.56 -21.66
C ILE A 977 -13.21 5.76 -22.74
N ASP A 978 -12.99 6.39 -23.90
CA ASP A 978 -12.19 5.84 -24.97
C ASP A 978 -10.71 6.21 -24.79
N ARG A 979 -9.85 5.19 -24.75
CA ARG A 979 -8.39 5.31 -24.61
C ARG A 979 -7.68 4.92 -25.92
N PRO A 980 -6.46 5.42 -26.19
CA PRO A 980 -5.76 6.46 -25.44
C PRO A 980 -6.46 7.82 -25.45
#